data_AF-A0A2T7P5E3-F1
#
_entry.id   AF-A0A2T7P5E3-F1
#
_cell.length_a   1.000
_cell.length_b   1.000
_cell.length_c   1.000
_cell.angle_alpha   90.00
_cell.angle_beta   90.00
_cell.angle_gamma   90.00
#
_symmetry.space_group_name_H-M   'P 1'
#
loop_
_entity.id
_entity.type
_entity.pdbx_description
1 polymer ?
#
loop_
_entity_poly.entity_id
_entity_poly.type
_entity_poly.pdbx_seq_one_letter_code
_entity_poly.pdbx_strand_id
1 'polypeptide(L)'
;MEPSLVWNRLLVTELLPLALAGYDESGLPMATPRTNSVPDLVQGHSLPHVSASDAWIPLSKAVLQKFSSSTDPDVVQAVINIYIINRESLVQLPSHVMSGLEQLRLLNSAQTITPHHVSELILTCHQQLGDTEKLLLLQYLCSHGNEVQLLLDRCLLPLQNGSFGVFRRRGGGDEVFWCEDQMQELFPGLENMMCRSSVSVTVKDHLKRWQSHVGHFSLRVLDKTSGDVARLMESVQKRHGHSSLTPRSQESWMRHRFSLPSYVSDHKQILGGLVQYPTTRGILAALEKVSGDPVRGEKADRDFNTSSTEAERESIRKFIANAEQLDPQRVSILTDLQLFTDMKRKQLVSVRQVNTIGPRDLPPVPPPWSLLRCDGSARFAALKLGASEVSLNTIAEKILKSIQENGYSSSDTKNFMVYFLNNYELMANKSLTDLARNIQFVPSSSGHLYKPRDLYDAQNGVLRELFLREDMFPCDEFSQPKDRQKPSDYPKTLPLRSYPAIVCPCEMALYTDLMYCGSTRAVTRPGMPEGVAKRLTVVRELPPQDVISHLQTAISHYNIKESHQYKLIFHRVFEWLNSCKSTKDVSQFLKETDCVLVESEGRFCRPKQFWVNKRYGDIDLRPYRFLLPSDMSSVSDLFLRCGSCQYQDDQLLQEVLSEVKKNHETGTVSKSGYTRDMRLVKVILYVLKENEEIVFVHTEIDADTAVRLGAVKMKDRALTGIENLDFGYGQHEELTDRLHNLLKDSYTDGFSVPKELIQNADDAGATE
;
A
#
# COMPACT_ATOMS: atom_id res chain seq x y z
N MET A 1 59.97 -34.72 0.10
CA MET A 1 59.28 -34.17 1.27
C MET A 1 58.11 -33.36 0.76
N GLU A 2 56.94 -33.39 1.42
CA GLU A 2 55.86 -32.47 1.05
C GLU A 2 56.37 -31.02 1.08
N PRO A 3 55.91 -30.14 0.17
CA PRO A 3 56.27 -28.72 0.19
C PRO A 3 56.02 -28.06 1.56
N SER A 4 54.95 -28.48 2.25
CA SER A 4 54.61 -28.11 3.63
C SER A 4 55.72 -28.44 4.64
N LEU A 5 56.34 -29.62 4.52
CA LEU A 5 57.43 -30.09 5.38
C LEU A 5 58.73 -29.31 5.14
N VAL A 6 59.00 -28.92 3.88
CA VAL A 6 60.18 -28.11 3.53
C VAL A 6 60.05 -26.68 4.08
N TRP A 7 58.87 -26.06 3.93
CA TRP A 7 58.61 -24.73 4.46
C TRP A 7 58.58 -24.71 6.00
N ASN A 8 57.97 -25.71 6.64
CA ASN A 8 57.99 -25.83 8.10
C ASN A 8 59.41 -26.00 8.63
N ARG A 9 60.28 -26.72 7.93
CA ARG A 9 61.68 -26.84 8.32
C ARG A 9 62.41 -25.50 8.20
N LEU A 10 62.30 -24.81 7.07
CA LEU A 10 62.92 -23.49 6.87
C LEU A 10 62.46 -22.45 7.91
N LEU A 11 61.14 -22.42 8.20
CA LEU A 11 60.56 -21.51 9.17
C LEU A 11 61.07 -21.80 10.59
N VAL A 12 61.16 -23.08 10.98
CA VAL A 12 61.50 -23.52 12.33
C VAL A 12 63.01 -23.59 12.59
N THR A 13 63.82 -23.99 11.61
CA THR A 13 65.26 -24.20 11.80
C THR A 13 66.11 -23.01 11.37
N GLU A 14 65.66 -22.20 10.40
CA GLU A 14 66.46 -21.09 9.86
C GLU A 14 65.91 -19.71 10.28
N LEU A 15 64.60 -19.49 10.19
CA LEU A 15 64.00 -18.17 10.42
C LEU A 15 63.59 -17.91 11.88
N LEU A 16 63.07 -18.92 12.59
CA LEU A 16 62.64 -18.82 13.99
C LEU A 16 63.81 -18.56 14.97
N PRO A 17 64.99 -19.19 14.82
CA PRO A 17 66.13 -18.89 15.69
C PRO A 17 66.65 -17.45 15.51
N LEU A 18 66.55 -16.89 14.29
CA LEU A 18 66.93 -15.50 14.00
C LEU A 18 65.96 -14.49 14.63
N ALA A 19 64.68 -14.85 14.72
CA ALA A 19 63.67 -14.05 15.40
C ALA A 19 63.82 -14.11 16.93
N LEU A 20 64.13 -15.28 17.47
CA LEU A 20 64.29 -15.52 18.91
C LEU A 20 65.61 -15.00 19.47
N ALA A 21 66.67 -14.90 18.66
CA ALA A 21 67.93 -14.27 19.08
C ALA A 21 67.79 -12.77 19.43
N GLY A 22 66.64 -12.14 19.15
CA GLY A 22 66.31 -10.77 19.57
C GLY A 22 65.61 -10.63 20.93
N TYR A 23 65.33 -11.74 21.63
CA TYR A 23 64.58 -11.76 22.89
C TYR A 23 65.35 -12.58 23.94
N ASP A 24 65.45 -12.10 25.19
CA ASP A 24 66.07 -12.88 26.28
C ASP A 24 65.08 -13.91 26.89
N GLU A 25 65.58 -14.78 27.78
CA GLU A 25 64.83 -15.89 28.40
C GLU A 25 63.59 -15.46 29.22
N SER A 26 63.34 -14.16 29.39
CA SER A 26 62.15 -13.61 30.04
C SER A 26 61.08 -13.08 29.06
N GLY A 27 61.33 -13.16 27.74
CA GLY A 27 60.35 -12.82 26.71
C GLY A 27 60.17 -11.32 26.44
N LEU A 28 61.10 -10.47 26.89
CA LEU A 28 61.14 -9.03 26.57
C LEU A 28 62.10 -8.76 25.38
N PRO A 29 61.77 -7.84 24.47
CA PRO A 29 62.65 -7.46 23.37
C PRO A 29 63.93 -6.80 23.93
N MET A 30 65.09 -7.36 23.59
CA MET A 30 66.37 -6.75 23.96
C MET A 30 66.47 -5.36 23.32
N ALA A 31 66.74 -4.33 24.13
CA ALA A 31 66.98 -2.99 23.64
C ALA A 31 68.22 -2.99 22.74
N THR A 32 67.99 -2.87 21.43
CA THR A 32 68.98 -2.76 20.34
C THR A 32 70.02 -3.89 20.27
N PRO A 33 69.90 -4.83 19.30
CA PRO A 33 71.08 -5.52 18.80
C PRO A 33 71.97 -4.44 18.17
N ARG A 34 73.25 -4.43 18.54
CA ARG A 34 74.26 -3.56 17.93
C ARG A 34 74.11 -3.62 16.41
N THR A 35 73.85 -2.44 15.83
CA THR A 35 73.91 -2.17 14.41
C THR A 35 75.15 -2.82 13.81
N ASN A 36 74.95 -3.77 12.88
CA ASN A 36 75.88 -4.33 11.88
C ASN A 36 75.85 -5.87 11.70
N SER A 37 75.01 -6.64 12.40
CA SER A 37 74.99 -8.12 12.20
C SER A 37 73.80 -8.68 11.40
N VAL A 38 72.73 -7.91 11.18
CA VAL A 38 71.56 -8.39 10.41
C VAL A 38 71.78 -8.38 8.88
N PRO A 39 72.47 -7.39 8.26
CA PRO A 39 72.65 -7.35 6.80
C PRO A 39 73.48 -8.52 6.25
N ASP A 40 74.45 -9.02 7.02
CA ASP A 40 75.34 -10.09 6.58
C ASP A 40 74.73 -11.50 6.72
N LEU A 41 73.71 -11.67 7.58
CA LEU A 41 73.04 -12.98 7.76
C LEU A 41 71.99 -13.28 6.67
N VAL A 42 71.49 -12.28 5.94
CA VAL A 42 70.48 -12.49 4.89
C VAL A 42 71.10 -12.81 3.52
N GLN A 43 72.43 -12.63 3.35
CA GLN A 43 73.10 -12.85 2.05
C GLN A 43 73.22 -14.32 1.61
N GLY A 44 72.88 -15.29 2.46
CA GLY A 44 72.94 -16.73 2.12
C GLY A 44 71.59 -17.41 1.83
N HIS A 45 70.47 -16.74 2.07
CA HIS A 45 69.18 -17.41 2.10
C HIS A 45 68.49 -17.31 0.75
N SER A 46 68.45 -18.46 0.09
CA SER A 46 67.87 -18.57 -1.24
C SER A 46 66.40 -18.99 -1.16
N LEU A 47 65.60 -18.72 -2.19
CA LEU A 47 64.22 -19.17 -2.34
C LEU A 47 64.05 -20.01 -3.62
N PRO A 48 63.08 -20.95 -3.67
CA PRO A 48 62.79 -21.73 -4.87
C PRO A 48 62.17 -20.88 -5.99
N HIS A 49 62.71 -21.00 -7.20
CA HIS A 49 62.34 -20.25 -8.39
C HIS A 49 61.21 -20.94 -9.18
N VAL A 50 60.23 -20.20 -9.71
CA VAL A 50 59.05 -20.80 -10.38
C VAL A 50 59.29 -21.17 -11.86
N SER A 51 60.37 -20.70 -12.50
CA SER A 51 60.71 -21.15 -13.87
C SER A 51 61.80 -22.23 -13.87
N ALA A 52 61.42 -23.47 -14.22
CA ALA A 52 62.18 -24.57 -14.85
C ALA A 52 63.62 -24.92 -14.40
N SER A 53 64.19 -24.33 -13.35
CA SER A 53 65.41 -24.81 -12.71
C SER A 53 65.20 -24.85 -11.20
N ASP A 54 65.52 -25.99 -10.56
CA ASP A 54 65.57 -26.18 -9.10
C ASP A 54 66.71 -25.37 -8.45
N ALA A 55 66.90 -24.12 -8.89
CA ALA A 55 67.97 -23.24 -8.46
C ALA A 55 67.46 -22.27 -7.39
N TRP A 56 68.15 -22.31 -6.26
CA TRP A 56 68.02 -21.43 -5.12
C TRP A 56 68.49 -20.00 -5.50
N ILE A 57 67.59 -19.00 -5.43
CA ILE A 57 67.91 -17.58 -5.72
C ILE A 57 67.94 -16.70 -4.46
N PRO A 58 68.90 -15.77 -4.30
CA PRO A 58 68.91 -14.83 -3.17
C PRO A 58 67.63 -13.98 -3.12
N LEU A 59 67.14 -13.69 -1.91
CA LEU A 59 65.95 -12.85 -1.69
C LEU A 59 66.03 -11.48 -2.40
N SER A 60 67.23 -10.92 -2.55
CA SER A 60 67.52 -9.67 -3.28
C SER A 60 67.31 -9.72 -4.79
N LYS A 61 67.19 -10.92 -5.36
CA LYS A 61 66.94 -11.15 -6.80
C LYS A 61 65.54 -11.73 -7.05
N ALA A 62 64.73 -11.91 -6.01
CA ALA A 62 63.39 -12.48 -6.12
C ALA A 62 62.34 -11.40 -6.40
N VAL A 63 61.40 -11.71 -7.30
CA VAL A 63 60.17 -10.96 -7.49
C VAL A 63 59.02 -11.72 -6.84
N LEU A 64 58.46 -11.16 -5.76
CA LEU A 64 57.42 -11.81 -4.95
C LEU A 64 56.02 -11.54 -5.50
N GLN A 65 55.23 -12.61 -5.61
CA GLN A 65 53.81 -12.54 -5.97
C GLN A 65 52.98 -12.12 -4.76
N LYS A 66 52.44 -10.89 -4.78
CA LYS A 66 51.49 -10.39 -3.76
C LYS A 66 50.18 -9.96 -4.43
N PHE A 67 49.35 -10.94 -4.75
CA PHE A 67 48.00 -10.69 -5.25
C PHE A 67 46.98 -10.77 -4.12
N SER A 68 45.91 -9.98 -4.22
CA SER A 68 44.77 -10.11 -3.31
C SER A 68 44.03 -11.42 -3.59
N SER A 69 43.37 -12.01 -2.58
CA SER A 69 42.54 -13.20 -2.77
C SER A 69 41.34 -12.99 -3.71
N SER A 70 41.02 -11.73 -4.02
CA SER A 70 39.97 -11.31 -4.96
C SER A 70 40.45 -11.12 -6.40
N THR A 71 41.74 -11.29 -6.70
CA THR A 71 42.26 -11.11 -8.06
C THR A 71 41.92 -12.32 -8.93
N ASP A 72 41.41 -12.06 -10.14
CA ASP A 72 41.04 -13.07 -11.13
C ASP A 72 42.23 -14.00 -11.48
N PRO A 73 42.10 -15.33 -11.34
CA PRO A 73 43.17 -16.29 -11.63
C PRO A 73 43.77 -16.16 -13.03
N ASP A 74 42.95 -15.85 -14.03
CA ASP A 74 43.42 -15.70 -15.42
C ASP A 74 44.27 -14.42 -15.57
N VAL A 75 43.92 -13.37 -14.83
CA VAL A 75 44.71 -12.13 -14.76
C VAL A 75 46.04 -12.38 -14.04
N VAL A 76 46.02 -13.12 -12.93
CA VAL A 76 47.25 -13.51 -12.22
C VAL A 76 48.16 -14.30 -13.15
N GLN A 77 47.62 -15.26 -13.90
CA GLN A 77 48.40 -16.05 -14.85
C GLN A 77 48.98 -15.20 -15.98
N ALA A 78 48.21 -14.25 -16.53
CA ALA A 78 48.71 -13.33 -17.56
C ALA A 78 49.86 -12.44 -17.05
N VAL A 79 49.77 -11.96 -15.80
CA VAL A 79 50.86 -11.21 -15.17
C VAL A 79 52.06 -12.13 -14.94
N ILE A 80 51.88 -13.35 -14.43
CA ILE A 80 52.99 -14.32 -14.27
C ILE A 80 53.70 -14.57 -15.60
N ASN A 81 52.93 -14.80 -16.68
CA ASN A 81 53.47 -15.05 -18.01
C ASN A 81 54.37 -13.91 -18.50
N ILE A 82 54.04 -12.64 -18.19
CA ILE A 82 54.88 -11.51 -18.65
C ILE A 82 56.24 -11.47 -17.97
N TYR A 83 56.33 -11.86 -16.70
CA TYR A 83 57.60 -11.97 -15.97
C TYR A 83 58.43 -13.15 -16.49
N ILE A 84 57.78 -14.27 -16.85
CA ILE A 84 58.44 -15.43 -17.46
C ILE A 84 59.02 -15.06 -18.84
N ILE A 85 58.25 -14.39 -19.70
CA ILE A 85 58.70 -13.93 -21.03
C ILE A 85 59.93 -13.03 -20.92
N ASN A 86 59.95 -12.13 -19.93
CA ASN A 86 61.06 -11.21 -19.69
C ASN A 86 62.20 -11.82 -18.85
N ARG A 87 62.13 -13.12 -18.52
CA ARG A 87 63.14 -13.88 -17.74
C ARG A 87 63.42 -13.30 -16.36
N GLU A 88 62.40 -12.75 -15.71
CA GLU A 88 62.50 -12.27 -14.34
C GLU A 88 62.25 -13.37 -13.31
N SER A 89 62.94 -13.27 -12.17
CA SER A 89 62.98 -14.33 -11.18
C SER A 89 61.79 -14.33 -10.23
N LEU A 90 60.65 -14.80 -10.74
CA LEU A 90 59.39 -14.84 -10.01
C LEU A 90 59.32 -15.98 -8.99
N VAL A 91 58.92 -15.66 -7.77
CA VAL A 91 58.83 -16.60 -6.64
C VAL A 91 57.42 -16.58 -6.05
N GLN A 92 56.80 -17.76 -5.95
CA GLN A 92 55.52 -17.97 -5.28
C GLN A 92 55.75 -18.58 -3.90
N LEU A 93 55.33 -17.86 -2.85
CA LEU A 93 55.47 -18.30 -1.46
C LEU A 93 54.11 -18.68 -0.88
N PRO A 94 54.02 -19.74 -0.05
CA PRO A 94 52.82 -20.00 0.73
C PRO A 94 52.46 -18.80 1.63
N SER A 95 51.16 -18.61 1.88
CA SER A 95 50.64 -17.46 2.66
C SER A 95 51.25 -17.34 4.07
N HIS A 96 51.49 -18.46 4.75
CA HIS A 96 52.12 -18.49 6.07
C HIS A 96 53.60 -18.05 6.03
N VAL A 97 54.32 -18.36 4.95
CA VAL A 97 55.72 -17.93 4.74
C VAL A 97 55.76 -16.43 4.43
N MET A 98 54.85 -15.97 3.57
CA MET A 98 54.71 -14.54 3.28
C MET A 98 54.44 -13.75 4.56
N SER A 99 53.47 -14.18 5.37
CA SER A 99 53.14 -13.59 6.66
C SER A 99 54.34 -13.55 7.62
N GLY A 100 55.16 -14.61 7.64
CA GLY A 100 56.38 -14.66 8.44
C GLY A 100 57.42 -13.64 7.98
N LEU A 101 57.65 -13.50 6.67
CA LEU A 101 58.56 -12.51 6.10
C LEU A 101 58.10 -11.07 6.37
N GLU A 102 56.79 -10.79 6.41
CA GLU A 102 56.25 -9.47 6.77
C GLU A 102 56.51 -9.14 8.25
N GLN A 103 56.24 -10.09 9.15
CA GLN A 103 56.44 -9.92 10.60
C GLN A 103 57.91 -9.69 10.96
N LEU A 104 58.83 -10.31 10.22
CA LEU A 104 60.28 -10.16 10.39
C LEU A 104 60.86 -8.93 9.66
N ARG A 105 60.02 -8.12 8.98
CA ARG A 105 60.43 -6.95 8.17
C ARG A 105 61.47 -7.25 7.07
N LEU A 106 61.55 -8.50 6.62
CA LEU A 106 62.51 -8.96 5.61
C LEU A 106 62.04 -8.69 4.17
N LEU A 107 60.77 -8.28 3.98
CA LEU A 107 60.21 -7.94 2.66
C LEU A 107 60.88 -6.76 1.95
N ASN A 108 61.58 -5.87 2.68
CA ASN A 108 62.27 -4.73 2.07
C ASN A 108 63.45 -5.13 1.17
N SER A 109 63.88 -6.39 1.27
CA SER A 109 65.02 -6.92 0.51
C SER A 109 64.60 -7.53 -0.83
N ALA A 110 63.32 -7.74 -1.13
CA ALA A 110 62.84 -8.34 -2.38
C ALA A 110 61.96 -7.38 -3.18
N GLN A 111 61.97 -7.51 -4.51
CA GLN A 111 61.05 -6.76 -5.37
C GLN A 111 59.67 -7.40 -5.30
N THR A 112 58.60 -6.60 -5.36
CA THR A 112 57.23 -7.10 -5.48
C THR A 112 56.68 -6.78 -6.86
N ILE A 113 55.73 -7.59 -7.35
CA ILE A 113 55.01 -7.25 -8.58
C ILE A 113 54.29 -5.91 -8.37
N THR A 114 54.53 -4.95 -9.25
CA THR A 114 53.85 -3.65 -9.25
C THR A 114 53.26 -3.34 -10.62
N PRO A 115 52.15 -2.57 -10.69
CA PRO A 115 51.54 -2.16 -11.95
C PRO A 115 52.48 -1.39 -12.89
N HIS A 116 53.36 -0.57 -12.32
CA HIS A 116 54.38 0.17 -13.07
C HIS A 116 55.36 -0.77 -13.76
N HIS A 117 55.88 -1.74 -13.01
CA HIS A 117 56.81 -2.71 -13.56
C HIS A 117 56.15 -3.58 -14.63
N VAL A 118 54.92 -4.06 -14.39
CA VAL A 118 54.13 -4.78 -15.42
C VAL A 118 53.94 -3.92 -16.67
N SER A 119 53.61 -2.64 -16.50
CA SER A 119 53.48 -1.71 -17.62
C SER A 119 54.79 -1.57 -18.41
N GLU A 120 55.94 -1.44 -17.76
CA GLU A 120 57.25 -1.38 -18.44
C GLU A 120 57.56 -2.66 -19.22
N LEU A 121 57.31 -3.84 -18.62
CA LEU A 121 57.50 -5.13 -19.29
C LEU A 121 56.59 -5.29 -20.52
N ILE A 122 55.40 -4.68 -20.55
CA ILE A 122 54.53 -4.72 -21.73
C ILE A 122 55.18 -3.98 -22.91
N LEU A 123 55.91 -2.88 -22.69
CA LEU A 123 56.58 -2.19 -23.79
C LEU A 123 57.55 -3.10 -24.52
N THR A 124 58.35 -3.86 -23.77
CA THR A 124 59.45 -4.66 -24.30
C THR A 124 58.97 -5.91 -25.02
N CYS A 125 57.82 -6.47 -24.65
CA CYS A 125 57.35 -7.77 -25.16
C CYS A 125 55.97 -7.78 -25.84
N HIS A 126 55.34 -6.62 -26.11
CA HIS A 126 53.97 -6.55 -26.67
C HIS A 126 53.73 -7.38 -27.95
N GLN A 127 54.76 -7.64 -28.76
CA GLN A 127 54.66 -8.44 -29.98
C GLN A 127 54.57 -9.95 -29.72
N GLN A 128 55.00 -10.41 -28.54
CA GLN A 128 54.95 -11.82 -28.12
C GLN A 128 53.65 -12.16 -27.37
N LEU A 129 52.86 -11.15 -27.00
CA LEU A 129 51.61 -11.32 -26.27
C LEU A 129 50.44 -11.61 -27.21
N GLY A 130 49.66 -12.64 -26.88
CA GLY A 130 48.39 -12.96 -27.55
C GLY A 130 47.27 -11.96 -27.22
N ASP A 131 46.18 -11.99 -27.99
CA ASP A 131 45.05 -11.07 -27.82
C ASP A 131 44.39 -11.19 -26.45
N THR A 132 44.23 -12.43 -25.95
CA THR A 132 43.64 -12.70 -24.63
C THR A 132 44.54 -12.17 -23.51
N GLU A 133 45.87 -12.36 -23.62
CA GLU A 133 46.84 -11.86 -22.64
C GLU A 133 46.84 -10.33 -22.60
N LYS A 134 46.75 -9.66 -23.76
CA LYS A 134 46.64 -8.19 -23.84
C LYS A 134 45.40 -7.66 -23.13
N LEU A 135 44.25 -8.33 -23.25
CA LEU A 135 43.03 -7.95 -22.55
C LEU A 135 43.14 -8.14 -21.03
N LEU A 136 43.72 -9.26 -20.59
CA LEU A 136 43.90 -9.56 -19.16
C LEU A 136 44.92 -8.62 -18.50
N LEU A 137 45.99 -8.27 -19.21
CA LEU A 137 46.99 -7.29 -18.75
C LEU A 137 46.41 -5.87 -18.72
N LEU A 138 45.58 -5.49 -19.70
CA LEU A 138 44.83 -4.23 -19.67
C LEU A 138 43.91 -4.18 -18.45
N GLN A 139 43.17 -5.26 -18.17
CA GLN A 139 42.33 -5.39 -16.99
C GLN A 139 43.12 -5.23 -15.68
N TYR A 140 44.30 -5.85 -15.60
CA TYR A 140 45.20 -5.69 -14.44
C TYR A 140 45.61 -4.22 -14.25
N LEU A 141 46.09 -3.55 -15.29
CA LEU A 141 46.53 -2.15 -15.16
C LEU A 141 45.35 -1.23 -14.79
N CYS A 142 44.17 -1.43 -15.37
CA CYS A 142 42.96 -0.69 -15.03
C CYS A 142 42.47 -0.94 -13.59
N SER A 143 42.76 -2.10 -12.97
CA SER A 143 42.32 -2.37 -11.60
C SER A 143 43.20 -1.72 -10.53
N HIS A 144 44.40 -1.23 -10.88
CA HIS A 144 45.39 -0.75 -9.91
C HIS A 144 45.59 0.78 -9.87
N GLY A 145 44.72 1.56 -10.52
CA GLY A 145 44.69 3.03 -10.39
C GLY A 145 44.59 3.77 -11.72
N ASN A 146 44.28 5.07 -11.68
CA ASN A 146 43.98 5.92 -12.86
C ASN A 146 45.23 6.57 -13.48
N GLU A 147 46.42 6.03 -13.25
CA GLU A 147 47.67 6.65 -13.69
C GLU A 147 47.85 6.50 -15.21
N VAL A 148 47.76 7.63 -15.92
CA VAL A 148 47.88 7.72 -17.39
C VAL A 148 49.16 7.05 -17.90
N GLN A 149 50.26 7.15 -17.14
CA GLN A 149 51.55 6.60 -17.54
C GLN A 149 51.58 5.07 -17.63
N LEU A 150 50.65 4.37 -16.97
CA LEU A 150 50.57 2.91 -17.02
C LEU A 150 50.11 2.41 -18.40
N LEU A 151 49.29 3.17 -19.12
CA LEU A 151 48.79 2.76 -20.44
C LEU A 151 49.44 3.53 -21.60
N LEU A 152 50.06 4.69 -21.34
CA LEU A 152 50.65 5.52 -22.38
C LEU A 152 51.66 4.74 -23.22
N ASP A 153 51.55 4.85 -24.55
CA ASP A 153 52.38 4.17 -25.55
C ASP A 153 52.31 2.62 -25.52
N ARG A 154 51.40 2.04 -24.74
CA ARG A 154 51.15 0.59 -24.74
C ARG A 154 50.19 0.19 -25.86
N CYS A 155 50.54 -0.87 -26.60
CA CYS A 155 49.70 -1.46 -27.66
C CYS A 155 48.62 -2.38 -27.06
N LEU A 156 47.76 -1.80 -26.21
CA LEU A 156 46.73 -2.51 -25.46
C LEU A 156 45.31 -2.00 -25.75
N LEU A 157 45.12 -0.98 -26.60
CA LEU A 157 43.80 -0.42 -26.87
C LEU A 157 43.01 -1.36 -27.80
N PRO A 158 41.97 -2.06 -27.34
CA PRO A 158 41.31 -3.06 -28.16
C PRO A 158 40.38 -2.39 -29.17
N LEU A 159 40.55 -2.69 -30.46
CA LEU A 159 39.71 -2.18 -31.54
C LEU A 159 38.67 -3.22 -31.97
N GLN A 160 37.57 -2.74 -32.55
CA GLN A 160 36.44 -3.58 -32.98
C GLN A 160 36.81 -4.48 -34.16
N ASN A 161 37.75 -4.07 -35.00
CA ASN A 161 38.24 -4.86 -36.13
C ASN A 161 39.11 -6.08 -35.75
N GLY A 162 39.31 -6.37 -34.46
CA GLY A 162 40.17 -7.47 -34.01
C GLY A 162 41.55 -7.02 -33.53
N SER A 163 42.05 -5.87 -33.99
CA SER A 163 43.42 -5.41 -33.70
C SER A 163 43.56 -4.65 -32.38
N PHE A 164 44.80 -4.43 -31.95
CA PHE A 164 45.14 -3.58 -30.80
C PHE A 164 45.85 -2.32 -31.28
N GLY A 165 45.32 -1.17 -30.87
CA GLY A 165 45.92 0.15 -31.06
C GLY A 165 46.81 0.55 -29.88
N VAL A 166 47.46 1.71 -30.05
CA VAL A 166 48.32 2.31 -29.04
C VAL A 166 47.56 3.42 -28.31
N PHE A 167 47.63 3.43 -26.98
CA PHE A 167 47.13 4.54 -26.16
C PHE A 167 48.03 5.77 -26.35
N ARG A 168 47.60 6.74 -27.18
CA ARG A 168 48.33 8.00 -27.44
C ARG A 168 47.70 9.19 -26.75
N ARG A 169 48.50 10.20 -26.40
CA ARG A 169 48.00 11.49 -25.91
C ARG A 169 47.12 12.19 -26.95
N ARG A 170 46.19 13.00 -26.48
CA ARG A 170 45.26 13.78 -27.33
C ARG A 170 46.03 14.67 -28.31
N GLY A 171 45.69 14.60 -29.60
CA GLY A 171 46.30 15.39 -30.68
C GLY A 171 47.52 14.75 -31.36
N GLY A 172 47.92 13.55 -30.94
CA GLY A 172 49.11 12.84 -31.45
C GLY A 172 48.85 11.67 -32.40
N GLY A 173 47.64 11.53 -32.99
CA GLY A 173 47.32 10.45 -33.93
C GLY A 173 45.81 10.28 -34.19
N ASP A 174 45.44 9.15 -34.80
CA ASP A 174 44.04 8.81 -35.13
C ASP A 174 43.13 8.78 -33.89
N GLU A 175 41.94 9.39 -34.01
CA GLU A 175 40.94 9.40 -32.94
C GLU A 175 40.19 8.07 -32.90
N VAL A 176 40.16 7.45 -31.71
CA VAL A 176 39.40 6.22 -31.46
C VAL A 176 38.17 6.58 -30.65
N PHE A 177 37.03 5.97 -30.96
CA PHE A 177 35.76 6.23 -30.31
C PHE A 177 35.31 5.03 -29.49
N TRP A 178 34.84 5.27 -28.27
CA TRP A 178 34.16 4.27 -27.46
C TRP A 178 32.67 4.59 -27.42
N CYS A 179 31.85 3.58 -27.66
CA CYS A 179 30.40 3.65 -27.51
C CYS A 179 29.85 2.29 -27.08
N GLU A 180 28.63 2.29 -26.56
CA GLU A 180 27.95 1.07 -26.13
C GLU A 180 27.71 0.12 -27.32
N ASP A 181 27.65 -1.18 -27.05
CA ASP A 181 27.54 -2.26 -28.05
C ASP A 181 26.43 -1.97 -29.09
N GLN A 182 25.29 -1.44 -28.64
CA GLN A 182 24.14 -1.10 -29.49
C GLN A 182 24.40 0.08 -30.45
N MET A 183 25.33 0.99 -30.12
CA MET A 183 25.74 2.09 -31.01
C MET A 183 26.75 1.65 -32.06
N GLN A 184 27.57 0.64 -31.75
CA GLN A 184 28.67 0.24 -32.64
C GLN A 184 28.14 -0.28 -33.98
N GLU A 185 26.98 -0.93 -33.97
CA GLU A 185 26.29 -1.42 -35.17
C GLU A 185 25.87 -0.31 -36.15
N LEU A 186 25.81 0.95 -35.70
CA LEU A 186 25.41 2.10 -36.51
C LEU A 186 26.53 2.60 -37.45
N PHE A 187 27.77 2.14 -37.27
CA PHE A 187 28.95 2.67 -37.98
C PHE A 187 29.73 1.62 -38.79
N PRO A 188 29.10 0.96 -39.78
CA PRO A 188 29.76 -0.08 -40.57
C PRO A 188 30.93 0.48 -41.40
N GLY A 189 32.08 -0.19 -41.37
CA GLY A 189 33.32 0.23 -42.04
C GLY A 189 34.21 1.20 -41.26
N LEU A 190 33.87 1.48 -39.98
CA LEU A 190 34.66 2.28 -39.04
C LEU A 190 35.24 1.45 -37.87
N GLU A 191 35.33 0.13 -38.01
CA GLU A 191 35.70 -0.80 -36.93
C GLU A 191 37.12 -0.60 -36.41
N ASN A 192 38.01 -0.01 -37.21
CA ASN A 192 39.37 0.36 -36.83
C ASN A 192 39.45 1.66 -36.01
N MET A 193 38.38 2.46 -36.01
CA MET A 193 38.24 3.70 -35.23
C MET A 193 37.34 3.51 -34.01
N MET A 194 36.84 2.30 -33.78
CA MET A 194 35.94 1.99 -32.66
C MET A 194 36.64 1.06 -31.66
N CYS A 195 36.57 1.42 -30.38
CA CYS A 195 37.05 0.59 -29.28
C CYS A 195 36.12 -0.60 -29.07
N ARG A 196 36.69 -1.79 -28.87
CA ARG A 196 35.93 -3.04 -28.73
C ARG A 196 35.01 -2.99 -27.53
N SER A 197 33.74 -3.35 -27.73
CA SER A 197 32.76 -3.37 -26.65
C SER A 197 32.89 -4.56 -25.71
N SER A 198 33.41 -5.70 -26.21
CA SER A 198 33.59 -6.95 -25.47
C SER A 198 34.87 -6.94 -24.61
N VAL A 199 34.95 -6.01 -23.68
CA VAL A 199 36.02 -5.91 -22.66
C VAL A 199 35.43 -6.09 -21.26
N SER A 200 36.25 -6.44 -20.27
CA SER A 200 35.76 -6.68 -18.91
C SER A 200 35.16 -5.43 -18.28
N VAL A 201 34.24 -5.62 -17.32
CA VAL A 201 33.55 -4.51 -16.63
C VAL A 201 34.55 -3.55 -15.99
N THR A 202 35.64 -4.07 -15.42
CA THR A 202 36.74 -3.27 -14.87
C THR A 202 37.33 -2.32 -15.91
N VAL A 203 37.59 -2.79 -17.13
CA VAL A 203 38.11 -1.96 -18.22
C VAL A 203 37.04 -0.95 -18.67
N LYS A 204 35.77 -1.36 -18.81
CA LYS A 204 34.67 -0.44 -19.17
C LYS A 204 34.54 0.72 -18.17
N ASP A 205 34.52 0.41 -16.88
CA ASP A 205 34.37 1.40 -15.82
C ASP A 205 35.60 2.31 -15.71
N HIS A 206 36.79 1.75 -15.92
CA HIS A 206 38.02 2.53 -15.94
C HIS A 206 38.05 3.54 -17.11
N LEU A 207 37.72 3.08 -18.32
CA LEU A 207 37.63 3.93 -19.50
C LEU A 207 36.57 5.03 -19.35
N LYS A 208 35.43 4.72 -18.72
CA LYS A 208 34.40 5.73 -18.37
C LYS A 208 34.91 6.76 -17.36
N ARG A 209 35.67 6.38 -16.33
CA ARG A 209 36.21 7.32 -15.32
C ARG A 209 37.20 8.32 -15.92
N TRP A 210 37.94 7.96 -16.96
CA TRP A 210 38.81 8.90 -17.67
C TRP A 210 38.06 9.99 -18.46
N GLN A 211 36.75 9.83 -18.66
CA GLN A 211 35.89 10.87 -19.22
C GLN A 211 35.80 12.11 -18.33
N SER A 212 35.79 11.95 -17.00
CA SER A 212 35.57 13.06 -16.06
C SER A 212 36.85 13.86 -15.74
N HIS A 213 38.03 13.28 -16.00
CA HIS A 213 39.33 13.92 -15.78
C HIS A 213 40.03 14.16 -17.12
N VAL A 214 39.82 15.35 -17.68
CA VAL A 214 40.67 16.04 -18.69
C VAL A 214 41.41 15.13 -19.70
N GLY A 215 40.67 14.58 -20.67
CA GLY A 215 41.14 14.31 -22.06
C GLY A 215 42.60 13.88 -22.28
N HIS A 216 43.10 12.90 -21.54
CA HIS A 216 44.51 12.51 -21.58
C HIS A 216 44.90 11.66 -22.79
N PHE A 217 43.97 10.91 -23.39
CA PHE A 217 44.20 10.06 -24.56
C PHE A 217 43.38 10.50 -25.80
N SER A 218 43.75 10.02 -26.99
CA SER A 218 42.99 10.21 -28.24
C SER A 218 41.70 9.37 -28.33
N LEU A 219 41.28 8.76 -27.21
CA LEU A 219 40.02 8.02 -27.08
C LEU A 219 38.87 8.98 -26.71
N ARG A 220 37.81 9.01 -27.49
CA ARG A 220 36.60 9.82 -27.27
C ARG A 220 35.40 8.94 -26.97
N VAL A 221 34.56 9.34 -26.02
CA VAL A 221 33.27 8.68 -25.75
C VAL A 221 32.22 9.33 -26.65
N LEU A 222 31.49 8.55 -27.43
CA LEU A 222 30.31 9.04 -28.13
C LEU A 222 29.14 9.10 -27.14
N ASP A 223 28.78 10.31 -26.73
CA ASP A 223 27.61 10.56 -25.89
C ASP A 223 26.51 11.35 -26.62
N LYS A 224 25.33 11.44 -25.98
CA LYS A 224 24.08 12.02 -26.47
C LYS A 224 24.18 13.51 -26.88
N THR A 225 25.29 14.20 -26.58
CA THR A 225 25.49 15.63 -26.87
C THR A 225 26.60 15.90 -27.88
N SER A 226 27.34 14.87 -28.29
CA SER A 226 28.49 15.05 -29.17
C SER A 226 28.08 15.25 -30.63
N GLY A 227 28.55 16.34 -31.26
CA GLY A 227 28.46 16.56 -32.71
C GLY A 227 29.28 15.53 -33.53
N ASP A 228 29.99 14.63 -32.85
CA ASP A 228 30.84 13.58 -33.41
C ASP A 228 30.01 12.49 -34.08
N VAL A 229 28.80 12.21 -33.58
CA VAL A 229 27.85 11.26 -34.20
C VAL A 229 27.51 11.71 -35.63
N ALA A 230 27.21 12.99 -35.83
CA ALA A 230 26.88 13.53 -37.15
C ALA A 230 28.08 13.43 -38.12
N ARG A 231 29.31 13.75 -37.64
CA ARG A 231 30.54 13.66 -38.44
C ARG A 231 30.89 12.22 -38.84
N LEU A 232 30.69 11.26 -37.94
CA LEU A 232 30.90 9.84 -38.21
C LEU A 232 29.86 9.28 -39.18
N MET A 233 28.60 9.67 -39.04
CA MET A 233 27.53 9.28 -39.99
C MET A 233 27.80 9.82 -41.40
N GLU A 234 28.28 11.05 -41.54
CA GLU A 234 28.71 11.61 -42.82
C GLU A 234 29.89 10.82 -43.43
N SER A 235 30.81 10.35 -42.58
CA SER A 235 31.95 9.52 -43.00
C SER A 235 31.53 8.13 -43.47
N VAL A 236 30.52 7.51 -42.84
CA VAL A 236 29.89 6.25 -43.30
C VAL A 236 29.23 6.46 -44.66
N GLN A 237 28.47 7.57 -44.82
CA GLN A 237 27.82 7.92 -46.09
C GLN A 237 28.81 8.15 -47.23
N LYS A 238 29.95 8.81 -46.96
CA LYS A 238 31.01 9.05 -47.95
C LYS A 238 31.74 7.75 -48.37
N ARG A 239 31.92 6.79 -47.45
CA ARG A 239 32.60 5.51 -47.75
C ARG A 239 31.71 4.53 -48.53
N HIS A 240 30.40 4.53 -48.26
CA HIS A 240 29.45 3.55 -48.81
C HIS A 240 28.43 4.18 -49.77
N GLY A 241 28.87 5.13 -50.61
CA GLY A 241 28.00 5.93 -51.48
C GLY A 241 26.86 5.11 -52.10
N HIS A 242 25.62 5.63 -51.95
CA HIS A 242 24.26 5.21 -52.37
C HIS A 242 23.90 3.79 -52.90
N SER A 243 24.82 2.88 -53.19
CA SER A 243 24.55 1.69 -54.01
C SER A 243 25.35 0.43 -53.66
N SER A 244 25.99 0.33 -52.49
CA SER A 244 26.67 -0.93 -52.12
C SER A 244 26.51 -1.33 -50.65
N LEU A 245 25.28 -1.65 -50.26
CA LEU A 245 25.00 -2.51 -49.10
C LEU A 245 24.43 -3.83 -49.65
N THR A 246 25.06 -4.96 -49.32
CA THR A 246 24.61 -6.29 -49.78
C THR A 246 23.21 -6.61 -49.23
N PRO A 247 22.38 -7.44 -49.90
CA PRO A 247 20.99 -7.68 -49.51
C PRO A 247 20.80 -8.19 -48.07
N ARG A 248 21.74 -8.99 -47.55
CA ARG A 248 21.74 -9.44 -46.14
C ARG A 248 21.98 -8.29 -45.16
N SER A 249 22.79 -7.31 -45.53
CA SER A 249 22.99 -6.10 -44.72
C SER A 249 21.80 -5.15 -44.81
N GLN A 250 21.06 -5.12 -45.93
CA GLN A 250 19.88 -4.27 -46.10
C GLN A 250 18.68 -4.74 -45.26
N GLU A 251 18.45 -6.06 -45.14
CA GLU A 251 17.46 -6.62 -44.21
C GLU A 251 17.86 -6.43 -42.74
N SER A 252 19.14 -6.55 -42.40
CA SER A 252 19.63 -6.27 -41.04
C SER A 252 19.51 -4.79 -40.69
N TRP A 253 19.82 -3.90 -41.63
CA TRP A 253 19.70 -2.45 -41.48
C TRP A 253 18.23 -2.03 -41.37
N MET A 254 17.32 -2.67 -42.12
CA MET A 254 15.88 -2.43 -42.00
C MET A 254 15.27 -3.04 -40.74
N ARG A 255 15.73 -4.20 -40.26
CA ARG A 255 15.32 -4.76 -38.97
C ARG A 255 15.77 -3.89 -37.79
N HIS A 256 16.99 -3.34 -37.82
CA HIS A 256 17.50 -2.44 -36.77
C HIS A 256 16.96 -1.01 -36.87
N ARG A 257 16.41 -0.59 -38.02
CA ARG A 257 15.71 0.70 -38.17
C ARG A 257 14.46 0.80 -37.30
N PHE A 258 13.85 -0.33 -36.91
CA PHE A 258 12.69 -0.37 -36.01
C PHE A 258 13.07 -0.62 -34.53
N SER A 259 14.36 -0.75 -34.23
CA SER A 259 14.90 -0.79 -32.88
C SER A 259 15.98 0.28 -32.69
N LEU A 260 15.74 1.50 -33.22
CA LEU A 260 16.62 2.62 -32.95
C LEU A 260 16.70 2.82 -31.42
N PRO A 261 17.91 2.89 -30.83
CA PRO A 261 18.05 3.18 -29.41
C PRO A 261 17.32 4.48 -29.05
N SER A 262 16.74 4.56 -27.86
CA SER A 262 15.81 5.65 -27.49
C SER A 262 16.39 7.05 -27.74
N TYR A 263 17.69 7.25 -27.51
CA TYR A 263 18.34 8.54 -27.76
C TYR A 263 18.45 8.93 -29.26
N VAL A 264 18.33 7.99 -30.20
CA VAL A 264 18.21 8.27 -31.64
C VAL A 264 16.74 8.44 -32.03
N SER A 265 15.85 7.59 -31.49
CA SER A 265 14.40 7.68 -31.67
C SER A 265 13.71 8.77 -30.82
N ASP A 266 14.46 9.58 -30.09
CA ASP A 266 13.96 10.76 -29.36
C ASP A 266 14.66 12.04 -29.83
N HIS A 267 15.59 11.93 -30.79
CA HIS A 267 16.40 13.05 -31.25
C HIS A 267 15.59 13.98 -32.16
N LYS A 268 15.37 15.23 -31.70
CA LYS A 268 14.50 16.24 -32.35
C LYS A 268 14.87 16.62 -33.78
N GLN A 269 16.12 16.40 -34.21
CA GLN A 269 16.53 16.66 -35.60
C GLN A 269 16.39 15.44 -36.52
N ILE A 270 16.28 14.23 -35.96
CA ILE A 270 16.09 12.98 -36.72
C ILE A 270 14.59 12.70 -36.86
N LEU A 271 13.84 12.78 -35.75
CA LEU A 271 12.38 12.71 -35.75
C LEU A 271 11.74 14.07 -36.03
N GLY A 272 10.91 14.10 -37.07
CA GLY A 272 10.34 15.32 -37.65
C GLY A 272 11.13 15.85 -38.86
N GLY A 273 12.43 15.51 -38.97
CA GLY A 273 13.31 15.89 -40.09
C GLY A 273 13.52 14.77 -41.13
N LEU A 274 14.17 13.68 -40.74
CA LEU A 274 14.51 12.54 -41.62
C LEU A 274 13.51 11.37 -41.51
N VAL A 275 12.84 11.22 -40.36
CA VAL A 275 11.79 10.23 -40.12
C VAL A 275 10.56 10.94 -39.54
N GLN A 276 9.40 10.78 -40.20
CA GLN A 276 8.13 11.37 -39.75
C GLN A 276 7.58 10.64 -38.52
N TYR A 277 6.88 11.36 -37.64
CA TYR A 277 6.21 10.75 -36.49
C TYR A 277 5.16 9.73 -36.96
N PRO A 278 5.06 8.56 -36.29
CA PRO A 278 3.99 7.60 -36.56
C PRO A 278 2.65 8.20 -36.09
N THR A 279 1.96 8.87 -37.00
CA THR A 279 0.60 9.36 -36.77
C THR A 279 -0.41 8.27 -37.11
N THR A 280 -1.59 8.30 -36.49
CA THR A 280 -2.70 7.39 -36.84
C THR A 280 -2.99 7.41 -38.34
N ARG A 281 -3.00 8.61 -38.94
CA ARG A 281 -3.19 8.79 -40.38
C ARG A 281 -2.05 8.21 -41.20
N GLY A 282 -0.80 8.40 -40.78
CA GLY A 282 0.38 7.86 -41.47
C GLY A 282 0.45 6.34 -41.44
N ILE A 283 0.13 5.73 -40.29
CA ILE A 283 0.08 4.27 -40.14
C ILE A 283 -1.03 3.67 -41.01
N LEU A 284 -2.24 4.24 -40.97
CA LEU A 284 -3.35 3.77 -41.81
C LEU A 284 -3.04 3.94 -43.30
N ALA A 285 -2.39 5.03 -43.71
CA ALA A 285 -1.97 5.22 -45.10
C ALA A 285 -0.88 4.22 -45.53
N ALA A 286 0.01 3.82 -44.63
CA ALA A 286 1.02 2.79 -44.91
C ALA A 286 0.35 1.42 -45.09
N LEU A 287 -0.58 1.05 -44.20
CA LEU A 287 -1.36 -0.18 -44.32
C LEU A 287 -2.22 -0.19 -45.60
N GLU A 288 -2.82 0.94 -45.95
CA GLU A 288 -3.57 1.13 -47.19
C GLU A 288 -2.70 0.84 -48.42
N LYS A 289 -1.47 1.34 -48.46
CA LYS A 289 -0.52 1.06 -49.55
C LYS A 289 -0.13 -0.41 -49.64
N VAL A 290 -0.07 -1.12 -48.51
CA VAL A 290 0.19 -2.58 -48.49
C VAL A 290 -1.04 -3.34 -49.02
N SER A 291 -2.24 -2.92 -48.63
CA SER A 291 -3.51 -3.54 -49.02
C SER A 291 -4.01 -3.17 -50.42
N GLY A 292 -3.48 -2.10 -51.03
CA GLY A 292 -3.97 -1.56 -52.31
C GLY A 292 -3.63 -2.43 -53.53
N ASP A 293 -2.69 -3.36 -53.40
CA ASP A 293 -2.46 -4.45 -54.36
C ASP A 293 -3.14 -5.72 -53.79
N PRO A 294 -4.18 -6.26 -54.45
CA PRO A 294 -4.95 -7.39 -53.92
C PRO A 294 -4.11 -8.62 -53.57
N VAL A 295 -3.07 -8.91 -54.38
CA VAL A 295 -2.21 -10.09 -54.19
C VAL A 295 -1.27 -9.88 -53.00
N ARG A 296 -0.74 -8.66 -52.85
CA ARG A 296 0.14 -8.30 -51.73
C ARG A 296 -0.63 -8.13 -50.43
N GLY A 297 -1.83 -7.55 -50.47
CA GLY A 297 -2.71 -7.37 -49.32
C GLY A 297 -3.12 -8.71 -48.72
N GLU A 298 -3.66 -9.62 -49.54
CA GLU A 298 -4.02 -10.95 -49.05
C GLU A 298 -2.82 -11.73 -48.51
N LYS A 299 -1.64 -11.58 -49.13
CA LYS A 299 -0.42 -12.20 -48.62
C LYS A 299 -0.03 -11.60 -47.26
N ALA A 300 -0.06 -10.28 -47.12
CA ALA A 300 0.26 -9.60 -45.87
C ALA A 300 -0.70 -10.00 -44.72
N ASP A 301 -1.99 -10.09 -45.00
CA ASP A 301 -2.99 -10.52 -44.02
C ASP A 301 -2.77 -11.97 -43.60
N ARG A 302 -2.51 -12.88 -44.56
CA ARG A 302 -2.17 -14.28 -44.26
C ARG A 302 -0.89 -14.40 -43.45
N ASP A 303 0.16 -13.68 -43.84
CA ASP A 303 1.45 -13.70 -43.15
C ASP A 303 1.28 -13.17 -41.72
N PHE A 304 0.56 -12.07 -41.53
CA PHE A 304 0.24 -11.55 -40.19
C PHE A 304 -0.54 -12.56 -39.35
N ASN A 305 -1.64 -13.09 -39.89
CA ASN A 305 -2.53 -13.99 -39.16
C ASN A 305 -1.83 -15.28 -38.73
N THR A 306 -0.86 -15.76 -39.52
CA THR A 306 -0.12 -16.99 -39.23
C THR A 306 1.15 -16.81 -38.43
N SER A 307 1.91 -15.73 -38.63
CA SER A 307 3.28 -15.59 -38.11
C SER A 307 3.44 -14.56 -36.99
N SER A 308 2.49 -13.65 -36.81
CA SER A 308 2.61 -12.63 -35.76
C SER A 308 2.54 -13.25 -34.37
N THR A 309 3.13 -12.56 -33.40
CA THR A 309 3.13 -12.87 -31.98
C THR A 309 1.99 -12.16 -31.24
N GLU A 310 1.70 -12.56 -30.00
CA GLU A 310 0.68 -11.89 -29.19
C GLU A 310 1.08 -10.45 -28.82
N ALA A 311 2.37 -10.19 -28.65
CA ALA A 311 2.88 -8.84 -28.36
C ALA A 311 2.66 -7.87 -29.53
N GLU A 312 2.84 -8.34 -30.76
CA GLU A 312 2.57 -7.56 -31.97
C GLU A 312 1.06 -7.27 -32.13
N ARG A 313 0.21 -8.29 -31.90
CA ARG A 313 -1.26 -8.11 -31.89
C ARG A 313 -1.70 -7.12 -30.81
N GLU A 314 -1.14 -7.20 -29.61
CA GLU A 314 -1.44 -6.26 -28.54
C GLU A 314 -1.00 -4.83 -28.88
N SER A 315 0.13 -4.67 -29.57
CA SER A 315 0.59 -3.36 -30.03
C SER A 315 -0.40 -2.72 -31.01
N ILE A 316 -0.94 -3.51 -31.94
CA ILE A 316 -1.99 -3.05 -32.86
C ILE A 316 -3.28 -2.73 -32.11
N ARG A 317 -3.71 -3.58 -31.16
CA ARG A 317 -4.91 -3.30 -30.34
C ARG A 317 -4.77 -2.00 -29.55
N LYS A 318 -3.61 -1.75 -28.92
CA LYS A 318 -3.32 -0.49 -28.21
C LYS A 318 -3.33 0.71 -29.16
N PHE A 319 -2.75 0.58 -30.34
CA PHE A 319 -2.78 1.62 -31.36
C PHE A 319 -4.22 1.99 -31.74
N ILE A 320 -5.06 0.99 -32.04
CA ILE A 320 -6.48 1.20 -32.40
C ILE A 320 -7.24 1.81 -31.21
N ALA A 321 -7.03 1.27 -30.00
CA ALA A 321 -7.69 1.75 -28.79
C ALA A 321 -7.39 3.23 -28.51
N ASN A 322 -6.14 3.66 -28.70
CA ASN A 322 -5.68 5.03 -28.42
C ASN A 322 -5.90 6.03 -29.55
N ALA A 323 -6.23 5.58 -30.77
CA ALA A 323 -6.46 6.47 -31.90
C ALA A 323 -7.67 7.39 -31.67
N GLU A 324 -7.51 8.71 -31.67
CA GLU A 324 -8.61 9.66 -31.43
C GLU A 324 -9.75 9.50 -32.45
N GLN A 325 -9.41 9.38 -33.73
CA GLN A 325 -10.33 9.12 -34.83
C GLN A 325 -9.71 8.12 -35.80
N LEU A 326 -10.52 7.17 -36.26
CA LEU A 326 -10.16 6.25 -37.33
C LEU A 326 -11.09 6.52 -38.51
N ASP A 327 -10.53 6.70 -39.70
CA ASP A 327 -11.29 6.87 -40.93
C ASP A 327 -12.02 5.55 -41.25
N PRO A 328 -13.38 5.50 -41.23
CA PRO A 328 -14.13 4.28 -41.44
C PRO A 328 -13.84 3.57 -42.76
N GLN A 329 -13.43 4.31 -43.81
CA GLN A 329 -13.08 3.73 -45.11
C GLN A 329 -11.73 2.98 -45.06
N ARG A 330 -10.79 3.46 -44.24
CA ARG A 330 -9.42 2.94 -44.10
C ARG A 330 -9.29 1.88 -43.01
N VAL A 331 -10.28 1.74 -42.13
CA VAL A 331 -10.32 0.73 -41.06
C VAL A 331 -10.62 -0.67 -41.58
N SER A 332 -11.19 -0.79 -42.78
CA SER A 332 -11.54 -2.07 -43.42
C SER A 332 -10.38 -3.07 -43.41
N ILE A 333 -9.15 -2.61 -43.65
CA ILE A 333 -7.91 -3.40 -43.66
C ILE A 333 -7.63 -4.04 -42.30
N LEU A 334 -7.98 -3.35 -41.20
CA LEU A 334 -7.76 -3.84 -39.84
C LEU A 334 -8.83 -4.85 -39.41
N THR A 335 -9.99 -4.88 -40.07
CA THR A 335 -11.10 -5.77 -39.70
C THR A 335 -10.88 -7.24 -40.08
N ASP A 336 -9.95 -7.48 -41.02
CA ASP A 336 -9.59 -8.81 -41.52
C ASP A 336 -8.44 -9.47 -40.73
N LEU A 337 -7.73 -8.68 -39.91
CA LEU A 337 -6.66 -9.16 -39.05
C LEU A 337 -7.21 -9.93 -37.84
N GLN A 338 -6.62 -11.09 -37.56
CA GLN A 338 -6.94 -11.95 -36.43
C GLN A 338 -6.33 -11.38 -35.13
N LEU A 339 -6.96 -10.31 -34.65
CA LEU A 339 -6.53 -9.55 -33.48
C LEU A 339 -7.19 -10.01 -32.17
N PHE A 340 -8.24 -10.83 -32.22
CA PHE A 340 -9.06 -11.16 -31.05
C PHE A 340 -9.17 -12.66 -30.86
N THR A 341 -9.59 -13.09 -29.67
CA THR A 341 -9.77 -14.51 -29.36
C THR A 341 -11.26 -14.84 -29.24
N ASP A 342 -11.74 -15.86 -29.95
CA ASP A 342 -13.10 -16.38 -29.80
C ASP A 342 -13.21 -17.13 -28.46
N MET A 343 -14.18 -16.74 -27.62
CA MET A 343 -14.41 -17.37 -26.32
C MET A 343 -14.86 -18.85 -26.41
N LYS A 344 -15.61 -19.22 -27.45
CA LYS A 344 -16.12 -20.58 -27.64
C LYS A 344 -15.06 -21.49 -28.23
N ARG A 345 -14.38 -21.04 -29.28
CA ARG A 345 -13.38 -21.84 -30.01
C ARG A 345 -11.97 -21.75 -29.41
N LYS A 346 -11.69 -20.73 -28.59
CA LYS A 346 -10.35 -20.41 -28.06
C LYS A 346 -9.31 -20.19 -29.17
N GLN A 347 -9.74 -19.70 -30.32
CA GLN A 347 -8.91 -19.45 -31.50
C GLN A 347 -8.86 -17.97 -31.83
N LEU A 348 -7.78 -17.55 -32.50
CA LEU A 348 -7.65 -16.19 -33.01
C LEU A 348 -8.62 -15.95 -34.16
N VAL A 349 -9.31 -14.82 -34.12
CA VAL A 349 -10.36 -14.42 -35.05
C VAL A 349 -10.29 -12.92 -35.32
N SER A 350 -10.81 -12.54 -36.49
CA SER A 350 -10.98 -11.14 -36.87
C SER A 350 -12.37 -10.62 -36.49
N VAL A 351 -12.56 -9.30 -36.49
CA VAL A 351 -13.87 -8.67 -36.19
C VAL A 351 -14.91 -9.02 -37.26
N ARG A 352 -14.48 -9.33 -38.50
CA ARG A 352 -15.39 -9.84 -39.53
C ARG A 352 -15.92 -11.23 -39.23
N GLN A 353 -15.11 -12.09 -38.62
CA GLN A 353 -15.50 -13.46 -38.29
C GLN A 353 -16.41 -13.51 -37.06
N VAL A 354 -16.11 -12.71 -36.03
CA VAL A 354 -16.92 -12.56 -34.83
C VAL A 354 -16.99 -11.06 -34.50
N ASN A 355 -18.16 -10.47 -34.68
CA ASN A 355 -18.36 -9.02 -34.52
C ASN A 355 -19.05 -8.63 -33.21
N THR A 356 -19.24 -9.57 -32.29
CA THR A 356 -19.95 -9.34 -31.02
C THR A 356 -19.03 -9.46 -29.84
N ILE A 357 -19.09 -8.48 -28.93
CA ILE A 357 -18.39 -8.50 -27.64
C ILE A 357 -19.39 -8.66 -26.50
N GLY A 358 -18.96 -9.31 -25.42
CA GLY A 358 -19.76 -9.42 -24.20
C GLY A 358 -19.69 -8.18 -23.30
N PRO A 359 -20.52 -8.12 -22.24
CA PRO A 359 -20.38 -7.13 -21.17
C PRO A 359 -19.04 -7.32 -20.45
N ARG A 360 -18.64 -6.33 -19.64
CA ARG A 360 -17.39 -6.42 -18.86
C ARG A 360 -17.38 -7.62 -17.91
N ASP A 361 -18.50 -7.85 -17.23
CA ASP A 361 -18.68 -8.96 -16.31
C ASP A 361 -19.56 -10.03 -16.98
N LEU A 362 -18.90 -11.05 -17.53
CA LEU A 362 -19.58 -12.18 -18.16
C LEU A 362 -20.15 -13.16 -17.12
N PRO A 363 -21.23 -13.89 -17.46
CA PRO A 363 -21.70 -15.01 -16.64
C PRO A 363 -20.60 -16.07 -16.42
N PRO A 364 -20.68 -16.88 -15.35
CA PRO A 364 -19.66 -17.88 -15.01
C PRO A 364 -19.64 -19.08 -15.97
N VAL A 365 -20.53 -19.10 -16.97
CA VAL A 365 -20.61 -20.13 -18.01
C VAL A 365 -20.41 -19.48 -19.38
N PRO A 366 -19.80 -20.20 -20.34
CA PRO A 366 -19.59 -19.67 -21.68
C PRO A 366 -20.93 -19.43 -22.37
N PRO A 367 -21.08 -18.36 -23.16
CA PRO A 367 -22.28 -18.11 -23.96
C PRO A 367 -22.47 -19.21 -25.03
N PRO A 368 -23.71 -19.47 -25.49
CA PRO A 368 -23.98 -20.55 -26.43
C PRO A 368 -23.45 -20.27 -27.86
N TRP A 369 -23.04 -19.04 -28.15
CA TRP A 369 -22.44 -18.62 -29.42
C TRP A 369 -21.09 -17.93 -29.22
N SER A 370 -20.34 -17.77 -30.31
CA SER A 370 -19.02 -17.13 -30.30
C SER A 370 -19.14 -15.64 -29.99
N LEU A 371 -18.36 -15.19 -29.01
CA LEU A 371 -18.14 -13.79 -28.65
C LEU A 371 -16.63 -13.54 -28.62
N LEU A 372 -16.21 -12.31 -28.89
CA LEU A 372 -14.81 -11.92 -28.71
C LEU A 372 -14.47 -11.81 -27.22
N ARG A 373 -13.34 -12.40 -26.83
CA ARG A 373 -12.70 -12.14 -25.54
C ARG A 373 -12.04 -10.76 -25.61
N CYS A 374 -12.44 -9.88 -24.70
CA CYS A 374 -11.90 -8.51 -24.66
C CYS A 374 -11.40 -8.18 -23.26
N ASP A 375 -10.09 -8.33 -23.05
CA ASP A 375 -9.33 -7.86 -21.90
C ASP A 375 -8.59 -6.55 -22.22
N GLY A 376 -8.56 -5.60 -21.28
CA GLY A 376 -7.80 -4.35 -21.41
C GLY A 376 -8.10 -3.54 -22.69
N SER A 377 -7.06 -3.32 -23.52
CA SER A 377 -7.11 -2.51 -24.75
C SER A 377 -7.97 -3.13 -25.85
N ALA A 378 -8.15 -4.46 -25.82
CA ALA A 378 -8.86 -5.21 -26.85
C ALA A 378 -10.32 -4.78 -27.00
N ARG A 379 -10.98 -4.41 -25.90
CA ARG A 379 -12.39 -3.98 -25.95
C ARG A 379 -12.58 -2.72 -26.80
N PHE A 380 -11.78 -1.70 -26.53
CA PHE A 380 -11.85 -0.42 -27.25
C PHE A 380 -11.46 -0.59 -28.71
N ALA A 381 -10.47 -1.44 -28.98
CA ALA A 381 -10.08 -1.79 -30.34
C ALA A 381 -11.24 -2.46 -31.11
N ALA A 382 -11.89 -3.48 -30.52
CA ALA A 382 -13.00 -4.18 -31.16
C ALA A 382 -14.17 -3.23 -31.48
N LEU A 383 -14.56 -2.36 -30.55
CA LEU A 383 -15.63 -1.37 -30.76
C LEU A 383 -15.29 -0.39 -31.90
N LYS A 384 -14.04 0.10 -31.94
CA LYS A 384 -13.57 1.00 -33.00
C LYS A 384 -13.47 0.34 -34.37
N LEU A 385 -13.27 -0.98 -34.41
CA LEU A 385 -13.32 -1.79 -35.62
C LEU A 385 -14.76 -2.20 -36.03
N GLY A 386 -15.79 -1.72 -35.32
CA GLY A 386 -17.19 -1.96 -35.67
C GLY A 386 -17.84 -3.16 -34.98
N ALA A 387 -17.22 -3.73 -33.95
CA ALA A 387 -17.88 -4.75 -33.14
C ALA A 387 -19.04 -4.15 -32.32
N SER A 388 -20.13 -4.89 -32.18
CA SER A 388 -21.29 -4.52 -31.38
C SER A 388 -21.26 -5.16 -30.00
N GLU A 389 -21.63 -4.39 -28.97
CA GLU A 389 -21.77 -4.92 -27.61
C GLU A 389 -23.13 -5.57 -27.41
N VAL A 390 -23.12 -6.79 -26.88
CA VAL A 390 -24.34 -7.52 -26.51
C VAL A 390 -24.63 -7.32 -25.03
N SER A 391 -25.87 -7.00 -24.69
CA SER A 391 -26.29 -6.82 -23.30
C SER A 391 -26.28 -8.12 -22.50
N LEU A 392 -26.08 -8.01 -21.18
CA LEU A 392 -26.14 -9.14 -20.26
C LEU A 392 -27.50 -9.87 -20.33
N ASN A 393 -28.60 -9.12 -20.46
CA ASN A 393 -29.95 -9.69 -20.62
C ASN A 393 -30.07 -10.61 -21.84
N THR A 394 -29.52 -10.20 -22.99
CA THR A 394 -29.56 -11.00 -24.23
C THR A 394 -28.75 -12.29 -24.09
N ILE A 395 -27.61 -12.22 -23.41
CA ILE A 395 -26.77 -13.38 -23.10
C ILE A 395 -27.51 -14.34 -22.16
N ALA A 396 -28.07 -13.82 -21.07
CA ALA A 396 -28.83 -14.61 -20.12
C ALA A 396 -30.05 -15.28 -20.76
N GLU A 397 -30.80 -14.58 -21.61
CA GLU A 397 -31.95 -15.15 -22.34
C GLU A 397 -31.55 -16.38 -23.17
N LYS A 398 -30.47 -16.24 -23.96
CA LYS A 398 -29.97 -17.31 -24.81
C LYS A 398 -29.40 -18.48 -24.01
N ILE A 399 -28.72 -18.21 -22.88
CA ILE A 399 -28.26 -19.26 -21.97
C ILE A 399 -29.47 -20.03 -21.41
N LEU A 400 -30.49 -19.33 -20.88
CA LEU A 400 -31.69 -19.97 -20.33
C LEU A 400 -32.41 -20.85 -21.36
N LYS A 401 -32.57 -20.36 -22.59
CA LYS A 401 -33.16 -21.16 -23.69
C LYS A 401 -32.33 -22.39 -24.03
N SER A 402 -31.01 -22.23 -24.11
CA SER A 402 -30.10 -23.35 -24.41
C SER A 402 -30.04 -24.37 -23.26
N ILE A 403 -30.21 -23.95 -22.00
CA ILE A 403 -30.39 -24.87 -20.87
C ILE A 403 -31.66 -25.71 -21.04
N GLN A 404 -32.79 -25.10 -21.46
CA GLN A 404 -34.03 -25.83 -21.74
C GLN A 404 -33.89 -26.85 -22.88
N GLU A 405 -32.99 -26.58 -23.82
CA GLU A 405 -32.64 -27.47 -24.93
C GLU A 405 -31.55 -28.50 -24.56
N ASN A 406 -31.19 -28.64 -23.28
CA ASN A 406 -30.12 -29.52 -22.77
C ASN A 406 -28.72 -29.21 -23.34
N GLY A 407 -28.44 -27.96 -23.71
CA GLY A 407 -27.16 -27.51 -24.25
C GLY A 407 -26.05 -27.28 -23.21
N TYR A 408 -26.37 -27.37 -21.90
CA TYR A 408 -25.44 -27.16 -20.79
C TYR A 408 -25.45 -28.35 -19.83
N SER A 409 -24.33 -28.61 -19.17
CA SER A 409 -24.25 -29.64 -18.12
C SER A 409 -25.07 -29.26 -16.88
N SER A 410 -25.41 -30.21 -16.02
CA SER A 410 -26.09 -29.93 -14.75
C SER A 410 -25.27 -29.01 -13.83
N SER A 411 -23.94 -29.11 -13.88
CA SER A 411 -23.02 -28.24 -13.13
C SER A 411 -23.04 -26.81 -13.66
N ASP A 412 -22.96 -26.63 -14.98
CA ASP A 412 -23.03 -25.31 -15.61
C ASP A 412 -24.40 -24.67 -15.39
N THR A 413 -25.46 -25.47 -15.50
CA THR A 413 -26.83 -25.03 -15.21
C THR A 413 -26.91 -24.52 -13.78
N LYS A 414 -26.43 -25.28 -12.80
CA LYS A 414 -26.40 -24.85 -11.40
C LYS A 414 -25.60 -23.56 -11.22
N ASN A 415 -24.38 -23.48 -11.76
CA ASN A 415 -23.50 -22.32 -11.65
C ASN A 415 -24.13 -21.05 -12.25
N PHE A 416 -24.71 -21.17 -13.43
CA PHE A 416 -25.41 -20.07 -14.08
C PHE A 416 -26.66 -19.66 -13.31
N MET A 417 -27.46 -20.61 -12.82
CA MET A 417 -28.68 -20.30 -12.06
C MET A 417 -28.35 -19.65 -10.71
N VAL A 418 -27.28 -20.07 -10.02
CA VAL A 418 -26.78 -19.37 -8.82
C VAL A 418 -26.33 -17.95 -9.17
N TYR A 419 -25.62 -17.75 -10.28
CA TYR A 419 -25.28 -16.41 -10.75
C TYR A 419 -26.53 -15.57 -11.07
N PHE A 420 -27.49 -16.13 -11.79
CA PHE A 420 -28.75 -15.50 -12.17
C PHE A 420 -29.51 -15.01 -10.93
N LEU A 421 -29.68 -15.87 -9.93
CA LEU A 421 -30.36 -15.53 -8.67
C LEU A 421 -29.64 -14.43 -7.87
N ASN A 422 -28.31 -14.34 -7.98
CA ASN A 422 -27.53 -13.31 -7.30
C ASN A 422 -27.37 -12.02 -8.14
N ASN A 423 -27.71 -12.06 -9.44
CA ASN A 423 -27.65 -10.93 -10.34
C ASN A 423 -29.00 -10.20 -10.40
N TYR A 424 -29.06 -9.05 -9.74
CA TYR A 424 -30.29 -8.27 -9.62
C TYR A 424 -30.83 -7.76 -10.98
N GLU A 425 -29.97 -7.37 -11.94
CA GLU A 425 -30.41 -6.88 -13.26
C GLU A 425 -31.20 -7.96 -14.00
N LEU A 426 -30.70 -9.20 -13.96
CA LEU A 426 -31.35 -10.35 -14.57
C LEU A 426 -32.67 -10.69 -13.88
N MET A 427 -32.70 -10.70 -12.54
CA MET A 427 -33.90 -11.02 -11.75
C MET A 427 -35.02 -9.97 -11.90
N ALA A 428 -34.68 -8.71 -12.15
CA ALA A 428 -35.64 -7.65 -12.40
C ALA A 428 -36.36 -7.78 -13.75
N ASN A 429 -35.78 -8.52 -14.71
CA ASN A 429 -36.38 -8.73 -16.02
C ASN A 429 -37.43 -9.84 -15.96
N LYS A 430 -38.71 -9.45 -16.04
CA LYS A 430 -39.85 -10.38 -15.95
C LYS A 430 -39.75 -11.55 -16.93
N SER A 431 -39.37 -11.29 -18.18
CA SER A 431 -39.26 -12.33 -19.23
C SER A 431 -38.18 -13.35 -18.93
N LEU A 432 -37.02 -12.91 -18.41
CA LEU A 432 -35.94 -13.81 -18.00
C LEU A 432 -36.32 -14.60 -16.76
N THR A 433 -36.98 -13.97 -15.80
CA THR A 433 -37.46 -14.63 -14.58
C THR A 433 -38.56 -15.65 -14.89
N ASP A 434 -39.40 -15.42 -15.91
CA ASP A 434 -40.35 -16.41 -16.44
C ASP A 434 -39.63 -17.63 -17.04
N LEU A 435 -38.54 -17.43 -17.81
CA LEU A 435 -37.73 -18.52 -18.34
C LEU A 435 -37.00 -19.30 -17.23
N ALA A 436 -36.36 -18.59 -16.30
CA ALA A 436 -35.62 -19.12 -15.16
C ALA A 436 -36.48 -20.00 -14.24
N ARG A 437 -37.76 -19.62 -14.03
CA ARG A 437 -38.73 -20.39 -13.23
C ARG A 437 -39.01 -21.79 -13.77
N ASN A 438 -38.73 -22.04 -15.05
CA ASN A 438 -38.97 -23.32 -15.71
C ASN A 438 -37.73 -24.22 -15.79
N ILE A 439 -36.58 -23.75 -15.29
CA ILE A 439 -35.33 -24.51 -15.27
C ILE A 439 -35.30 -25.44 -14.06
N GLN A 440 -34.96 -26.70 -14.28
CA GLN A 440 -34.83 -27.72 -13.24
C GLN A 440 -33.39 -27.71 -12.70
N PHE A 441 -33.18 -27.15 -11.52
CA PHE A 441 -31.82 -27.05 -10.93
C PHE A 441 -31.78 -27.05 -9.40
N VAL A 442 -32.95 -26.97 -8.73
CA VAL A 442 -33.01 -26.85 -7.27
C VAL A 442 -33.06 -28.25 -6.66
N PRO A 443 -32.06 -28.67 -5.88
CA PRO A 443 -32.06 -29.99 -5.27
C PRO A 443 -33.09 -30.08 -4.15
N SER A 444 -33.69 -31.25 -4.01
CA SER A 444 -34.52 -31.66 -2.89
C SER A 444 -33.80 -32.69 -2.00
N SER A 445 -34.46 -33.15 -0.95
CA SER A 445 -33.88 -34.08 0.03
C SER A 445 -33.62 -35.47 -0.54
N SER A 446 -34.36 -35.85 -1.60
CA SER A 446 -34.15 -37.09 -2.34
C SER A 446 -32.99 -37.03 -3.35
N GLY A 447 -32.43 -35.84 -3.59
CA GLY A 447 -31.47 -35.58 -4.66
C GLY A 447 -32.12 -35.34 -6.03
N HIS A 448 -33.45 -35.36 -6.14
CA HIS A 448 -34.14 -34.92 -7.34
C HIS A 448 -33.97 -33.41 -7.55
N LEU A 449 -33.80 -32.97 -8.79
CA LEU A 449 -33.77 -31.56 -9.12
C LEU A 449 -35.20 -31.12 -9.47
N TYR A 450 -35.69 -30.03 -8.89
CA TYR A 450 -36.99 -29.45 -9.22
C TYR A 450 -36.84 -28.09 -9.90
N LYS A 451 -37.93 -27.67 -10.55
CA LYS A 451 -38.08 -26.27 -10.98
C LYS A 451 -38.39 -25.42 -9.74
N PRO A 452 -37.87 -24.19 -9.65
CA PRO A 452 -38.19 -23.30 -8.53
C PRO A 452 -39.69 -23.10 -8.29
N ARG A 453 -40.49 -23.09 -9.37
CA ARG A 453 -41.95 -22.89 -9.29
C ARG A 453 -42.71 -24.09 -8.70
N ASP A 454 -42.07 -25.27 -8.67
CA ASP A 454 -42.68 -26.53 -8.24
C ASP A 454 -42.37 -26.83 -6.75
N LEU A 455 -41.58 -25.97 -6.07
CA LEU A 455 -41.18 -26.13 -4.67
C LEU A 455 -41.85 -25.11 -3.75
N TYR A 456 -42.07 -25.49 -2.49
CA TYR A 456 -42.57 -24.62 -1.43
C TYR A 456 -41.45 -23.94 -0.65
N ASP A 457 -41.79 -22.82 0.00
CA ASP A 457 -40.85 -22.11 0.87
C ASP A 457 -40.49 -22.95 2.10
N ALA A 458 -39.21 -23.33 2.18
CA ALA A 458 -38.65 -24.09 3.29
C ALA A 458 -38.71 -23.37 4.64
N GLN A 459 -38.92 -22.05 4.68
CA GLN A 459 -39.01 -21.30 5.94
C GLN A 459 -40.43 -21.19 6.49
N ASN A 460 -41.44 -21.57 5.69
CA ASN A 460 -42.82 -21.57 6.15
C ASN A 460 -43.09 -22.79 7.03
N GLY A 461 -43.08 -22.58 8.34
CA GLY A 461 -43.33 -23.64 9.34
C GLY A 461 -44.67 -24.36 9.14
N VAL A 462 -45.71 -23.64 8.70
CA VAL A 462 -47.04 -24.21 8.44
C VAL A 462 -46.99 -25.16 7.23
N LEU A 463 -46.32 -24.76 6.14
CA LEU A 463 -46.17 -25.65 4.97
C LEU A 463 -45.30 -26.86 5.29
N ARG A 464 -44.24 -26.69 6.11
CA ARG A 464 -43.40 -27.82 6.56
C ARG A 464 -44.18 -28.83 7.39
N GLU A 465 -45.10 -28.38 8.23
CA GLU A 465 -46.00 -29.26 8.97
C GLU A 465 -47.03 -29.91 8.05
N LEU A 466 -47.57 -29.17 7.09
CA LEU A 466 -48.61 -29.65 6.16
C LEU A 466 -48.08 -30.71 5.17
N PHE A 467 -46.85 -30.54 4.70
CA PHE A 467 -46.18 -31.41 3.72
C PHE A 467 -45.07 -32.24 4.36
N LEU A 468 -45.25 -32.61 5.63
CA LEU A 468 -44.29 -33.40 6.39
C LEU A 468 -44.04 -34.74 5.69
N ARG A 469 -42.78 -35.02 5.33
CA ARG A 469 -42.28 -36.20 4.56
C ARG A 469 -42.46 -36.16 3.04
N GLU A 470 -42.99 -35.08 2.49
CA GLU A 470 -43.04 -34.86 1.04
C GLU A 470 -41.77 -34.14 0.56
N ASP A 471 -41.25 -34.53 -0.61
CA ASP A 471 -40.00 -34.01 -1.18
C ASP A 471 -40.22 -32.71 -1.99
N MET A 472 -40.91 -31.76 -1.36
CA MET A 472 -41.45 -30.55 -2.01
C MET A 472 -40.77 -29.25 -1.51
N PHE A 473 -39.60 -29.36 -0.88
CA PHE A 473 -38.84 -28.24 -0.34
C PHE A 473 -37.40 -28.23 -0.88
N PRO A 474 -36.80 -27.04 -1.10
CA PRO A 474 -35.40 -26.93 -1.49
C PRO A 474 -34.44 -27.37 -0.39
N CYS A 475 -33.31 -27.97 -0.78
CA CYS A 475 -32.22 -28.43 0.09
C CYS A 475 -30.89 -27.65 -0.15
N ASP A 476 -29.87 -27.98 0.64
CA ASP A 476 -28.53 -27.39 0.57
C ASP A 476 -28.52 -25.84 0.65
N GLU A 477 -27.70 -25.19 -0.19
CA GLU A 477 -27.56 -23.74 -0.32
C GLU A 477 -28.85 -23.01 -0.75
N PHE A 478 -29.90 -23.75 -1.13
CA PHE A 478 -31.21 -23.20 -1.50
C PHE A 478 -32.25 -23.32 -0.36
N SER A 479 -31.94 -24.07 0.70
CA SER A 479 -32.81 -24.24 1.88
C SER A 479 -32.69 -23.11 2.90
N GLN A 480 -31.55 -22.44 2.90
CA GLN A 480 -31.22 -21.35 3.83
C GLN A 480 -31.22 -20.03 3.05
N PRO A 481 -31.79 -18.95 3.60
CA PRO A 481 -31.49 -17.64 3.04
C PRO A 481 -29.98 -17.44 3.21
N LYS A 482 -29.23 -17.22 2.12
CA LYS A 482 -27.82 -16.82 2.22
C LYS A 482 -27.74 -15.73 3.27
N ASP A 483 -27.06 -16.03 4.38
CA ASP A 483 -26.88 -15.20 5.54
C ASP A 483 -26.88 -13.71 5.17
N ARG A 484 -28.02 -13.04 5.33
CA ARG A 484 -28.03 -11.60 5.50
C ARG A 484 -27.57 -11.38 6.94
N GLN A 485 -26.29 -11.67 7.22
CA GLN A 485 -25.68 -11.28 8.48
C GLN A 485 -26.03 -9.81 8.69
N LYS A 486 -26.66 -9.50 9.82
CA LYS A 486 -26.90 -8.11 10.20
C LYS A 486 -25.55 -7.39 10.09
N PRO A 487 -25.49 -6.21 9.47
CA PRO A 487 -24.25 -5.45 9.39
C PRO A 487 -23.60 -5.35 10.77
N SER A 488 -22.27 -5.39 10.84
CA SER A 488 -21.52 -5.33 12.11
C SER A 488 -21.92 -4.15 12.99
N ASP A 489 -22.37 -3.07 12.37
CA ASP A 489 -22.70 -1.80 13.02
C ASP A 489 -24.17 -1.72 13.43
N TYR A 490 -24.98 -2.75 13.12
CA TYR A 490 -26.39 -2.85 13.49
C TYR A 490 -26.56 -3.84 14.66
N PRO A 491 -27.31 -3.49 15.74
CA PRO A 491 -27.44 -4.34 16.91
C PRO A 491 -28.00 -5.73 16.58
N LYS A 492 -27.44 -6.77 17.20
CA LYS A 492 -27.92 -8.14 17.02
C LYS A 492 -29.31 -8.33 17.62
N THR A 493 -29.60 -7.62 18.71
CA THR A 493 -30.91 -7.66 19.39
C THR A 493 -32.01 -6.89 18.67
N LEU A 494 -31.66 -5.89 17.85
CA LEU A 494 -32.64 -5.10 17.11
C LEU A 494 -33.13 -5.87 15.89
N PRO A 495 -34.44 -6.09 15.68
CA PRO A 495 -34.94 -6.76 14.49
C PRO A 495 -34.52 -6.05 13.20
N LEU A 496 -34.28 -6.83 12.15
CA LEU A 496 -34.00 -6.33 10.80
C LEU A 496 -35.10 -6.87 9.88
N ARG A 497 -35.92 -6.01 9.28
CA ARG A 497 -37.09 -6.45 8.48
C ARG A 497 -36.69 -7.32 7.29
N SER A 498 -35.46 -7.16 6.81
CA SER A 498 -34.86 -7.96 5.73
C SER A 498 -34.67 -9.45 6.06
N TYR A 499 -35.07 -9.93 7.23
CA TYR A 499 -34.91 -11.31 7.69
C TYR A 499 -36.23 -11.82 8.32
N PRO A 500 -36.99 -12.76 7.70
CA PRO A 500 -36.82 -13.43 6.42
C PRO A 500 -37.83 -13.03 5.32
N ALA A 501 -38.37 -11.80 5.33
CA ALA A 501 -39.38 -11.41 4.34
C ALA A 501 -38.82 -11.15 2.93
N ILE A 502 -39.45 -11.74 1.90
CA ILE A 502 -39.34 -11.29 0.51
C ILE A 502 -40.12 -9.97 0.41
N VAL A 503 -39.45 -8.88 0.02
CA VAL A 503 -40.04 -7.52 -0.03
C VAL A 503 -39.95 -6.98 -1.45
N CYS A 504 -40.99 -6.29 -1.93
CA CYS A 504 -40.96 -5.62 -3.24
C CYS A 504 -39.79 -4.61 -3.27
N PRO A 505 -38.97 -4.56 -4.33
CA PRO A 505 -37.95 -3.52 -4.48
C PRO A 505 -38.49 -2.09 -4.31
N CYS A 506 -39.75 -1.88 -4.71
CA CYS A 506 -40.48 -0.63 -4.56
C CYS A 506 -40.79 -0.22 -3.11
N GLU A 507 -40.76 -1.18 -2.18
CA GLU A 507 -41.04 -0.97 -0.76
C GLU A 507 -39.76 -0.89 0.08
N MET A 508 -38.61 -1.16 -0.54
CA MET A 508 -37.30 -1.14 0.13
C MET A 508 -36.80 0.30 0.27
N ALA A 509 -35.99 0.54 1.30
CA ALA A 509 -35.19 1.75 1.47
C ALA A 509 -33.73 1.50 1.05
N LEU A 510 -32.94 2.55 0.88
CA LEU A 510 -31.52 2.40 0.55
C LEU A 510 -30.73 1.83 1.74
N TYR A 511 -29.60 1.17 1.47
CA TYR A 511 -28.71 0.68 2.53
C TYR A 511 -28.20 1.81 3.43
N THR A 512 -27.99 3.01 2.86
CA THR A 512 -27.63 4.22 3.61
C THR A 512 -28.67 4.58 4.67
N ASP A 513 -29.91 4.13 4.49
CA ASP A 513 -31.03 4.43 5.37
C ASP A 513 -31.26 3.37 6.45
N LEU A 514 -30.38 2.38 6.54
CA LEU A 514 -30.46 1.28 7.51
C LEU A 514 -30.64 1.77 8.95
N MET A 515 -29.93 2.84 9.34
CA MET A 515 -29.97 3.39 10.70
C MET A 515 -31.26 4.16 11.00
N TYR A 516 -32.06 4.50 9.97
CA TYR A 516 -33.31 5.23 10.14
C TYR A 516 -34.53 4.31 10.09
N CYS A 517 -34.44 3.15 9.41
CA CYS A 517 -35.60 2.31 9.14
C CYS A 517 -35.36 0.79 9.17
N GLY A 518 -34.17 0.30 9.58
CA GLY A 518 -33.80 -1.11 9.41
C GLY A 518 -34.77 -2.14 10.04
N SER A 519 -35.45 -1.76 11.13
CA SER A 519 -36.45 -2.64 11.77
C SER A 519 -37.84 -2.54 11.13
N THR A 520 -38.12 -1.46 10.38
CA THR A 520 -39.45 -1.15 9.83
C THR A 520 -39.53 -1.32 8.33
N ARG A 521 -38.43 -1.16 7.59
CA ARG A 521 -38.34 -1.36 6.14
C ARG A 521 -37.19 -2.28 5.80
N ALA A 522 -37.37 -3.09 4.75
CA ALA A 522 -36.23 -3.81 4.18
C ALA A 522 -35.31 -2.83 3.46
N VAL A 523 -34.00 -3.01 3.60
CA VAL A 523 -33.01 -2.15 2.95
C VAL A 523 -32.29 -2.86 1.82
N THR A 524 -31.85 -2.10 0.82
CA THR A 524 -31.02 -2.64 -0.27
C THR A 524 -29.70 -3.21 0.26
N ARG A 525 -29.01 -3.99 -0.57
CA ARG A 525 -27.66 -4.47 -0.23
C ARG A 525 -26.65 -3.31 -0.21
N PRO A 526 -25.57 -3.42 0.59
CA PRO A 526 -24.44 -2.48 0.51
C PRO A 526 -23.91 -2.38 -0.93
N GLY A 527 -23.58 -1.17 -1.38
CA GLY A 527 -22.98 -0.95 -2.70
C GLY A 527 -23.92 -1.00 -3.91
N MET A 528 -25.25 -1.05 -3.71
CA MET A 528 -26.20 -0.96 -4.83
C MET A 528 -26.04 0.38 -5.57
N PRO A 529 -25.83 0.39 -6.90
CA PRO A 529 -25.68 1.64 -7.66
C PRO A 529 -26.95 2.50 -7.60
N GLU A 530 -26.80 3.79 -7.33
CA GLU A 530 -27.91 4.73 -7.16
C GLU A 530 -28.83 4.79 -8.40
N GLY A 531 -28.26 4.69 -9.61
CA GLY A 531 -29.02 4.65 -10.86
C GLY A 531 -29.93 3.42 -10.99
N VAL A 532 -29.55 2.29 -10.36
CA VAL A 532 -30.35 1.06 -10.31
C VAL A 532 -31.45 1.18 -9.27
N ALA A 533 -31.13 1.66 -8.07
CA ALA A 533 -32.14 1.92 -7.03
C ALA A 533 -33.21 2.92 -7.50
N LYS A 534 -32.80 3.95 -8.26
CA LYS A 534 -33.71 4.94 -8.87
C LYS A 534 -34.67 4.33 -9.89
N ARG A 535 -34.24 3.33 -10.66
CA ARG A 535 -35.06 2.60 -11.65
C ARG A 535 -36.00 1.59 -10.99
N LEU A 536 -35.63 1.08 -9.82
CA LEU A 536 -36.39 0.11 -9.05
C LEU A 536 -37.55 0.68 -8.24
N THR A 537 -37.74 2.00 -8.25
CA THR A 537 -38.68 2.69 -7.36
C THR A 537 -38.43 2.40 -5.87
N VAL A 538 -37.19 2.11 -5.47
CA VAL A 538 -36.78 2.08 -4.06
C VAL A 538 -37.20 3.42 -3.44
N VAL A 539 -37.77 3.37 -2.23
CA VAL A 539 -38.29 4.55 -1.52
C VAL A 539 -37.20 5.61 -1.46
N ARG A 540 -37.43 6.73 -2.17
CA ARG A 540 -36.47 7.84 -2.27
C ARG A 540 -36.49 8.73 -1.04
N GLU A 541 -37.65 8.87 -0.42
CA GLU A 541 -37.88 9.65 0.79
C GLU A 541 -38.53 8.75 1.82
N LEU A 542 -37.86 8.54 2.94
CA LEU A 542 -38.40 7.74 4.04
C LEU A 542 -39.63 8.44 4.63
N PRO A 543 -40.78 7.75 4.71
CA PRO A 543 -41.91 8.27 5.46
C PRO A 543 -41.50 8.54 6.92
N PRO A 544 -41.81 9.73 7.49
CA PRO A 544 -41.50 10.02 8.89
C PRO A 544 -42.04 8.99 9.87
N GLN A 545 -43.18 8.39 9.55
CA GLN A 545 -43.80 7.33 10.35
C GLN A 545 -42.91 6.09 10.47
N ASP A 546 -42.18 5.71 9.42
CA ASP A 546 -41.30 4.53 9.47
C ASP A 546 -40.08 4.76 10.35
N VAL A 547 -39.57 5.99 10.38
CA VAL A 547 -38.46 6.39 11.24
C VAL A 547 -38.91 6.47 12.70
N ILE A 548 -40.12 7.01 12.95
CA ILE A 548 -40.75 6.97 14.28
C ILE A 548 -40.93 5.53 14.77
N SER A 549 -41.48 4.64 13.93
CA SER A 549 -41.67 3.24 14.30
C SER A 549 -40.33 2.50 14.48
N HIS A 550 -39.28 2.89 13.74
CA HIS A 550 -37.94 2.37 13.95
C HIS A 550 -37.38 2.79 15.32
N LEU A 551 -37.54 4.06 15.69
CA LEU A 551 -37.19 4.58 17.01
C LEU A 551 -37.88 3.81 18.14
N GLN A 552 -39.19 3.60 18.04
CA GLN A 552 -39.96 2.81 19.02
C GLN A 552 -39.45 1.38 19.15
N THR A 553 -39.12 0.75 18.02
CA THR A 553 -38.55 -0.61 18.01
C THR A 553 -37.17 -0.62 18.68
N ALA A 554 -36.33 0.38 18.39
CA ALA A 554 -35.01 0.51 18.98
C ALA A 554 -35.07 0.74 20.50
N ILE A 555 -36.00 1.55 20.98
CA ILE A 555 -36.22 1.77 22.42
C ILE A 555 -36.67 0.47 23.11
N SER A 556 -37.65 -0.23 22.54
CA SER A 556 -38.19 -1.48 23.14
C SER A 556 -37.20 -2.64 23.16
N HIS A 557 -36.21 -2.66 22.27
CA HIS A 557 -35.20 -3.73 22.16
C HIS A 557 -33.83 -3.32 22.73
N TYR A 558 -33.72 -2.12 23.31
CA TYR A 558 -32.45 -1.59 23.81
C TYR A 558 -31.72 -2.59 24.71
N ASN A 559 -30.46 -2.87 24.38
CA ASN A 559 -29.60 -3.74 25.14
C ASN A 559 -28.33 -3.01 25.57
N ILE A 560 -28.09 -2.97 26.89
CA ILE A 560 -26.93 -2.30 27.48
C ILE A 560 -25.58 -2.84 26.97
N LYS A 561 -25.49 -4.13 26.62
CA LYS A 561 -24.28 -4.75 26.05
C LYS A 561 -23.95 -4.21 24.65
N GLU A 562 -24.96 -3.69 23.95
CA GLU A 562 -24.86 -3.13 22.60
C GLU A 562 -25.06 -1.60 22.60
N SER A 563 -24.90 -0.94 23.76
CA SER A 563 -25.21 0.49 23.96
C SER A 563 -24.61 1.41 22.88
N HIS A 564 -23.36 1.17 22.48
CA HIS A 564 -22.68 1.96 21.43
C HIS A 564 -23.42 1.95 20.08
N GLN A 565 -23.92 0.79 19.64
CA GLN A 565 -24.65 0.67 18.37
C GLN A 565 -26.02 1.34 18.46
N TYR A 566 -26.72 1.19 19.60
CA TYR A 566 -28.00 1.86 19.83
C TYR A 566 -27.86 3.38 19.90
N LYS A 567 -26.81 3.90 20.55
CA LYS A 567 -26.53 5.36 20.59
C LYS A 567 -26.36 5.94 19.19
N LEU A 568 -25.63 5.26 18.32
CA LEU A 568 -25.45 5.68 16.93
C LEU A 568 -26.79 5.75 16.21
N ILE A 569 -27.66 4.74 16.38
CA ILE A 569 -29.01 4.74 15.82
C ILE A 569 -29.82 5.91 16.37
N PHE A 570 -29.89 6.10 17.69
CA PHE A 570 -30.65 7.18 18.30
C PHE A 570 -30.18 8.55 17.81
N HIS A 571 -28.87 8.81 17.81
CA HIS A 571 -28.31 10.07 17.32
C HIS A 571 -28.71 10.33 15.86
N ARG A 572 -28.53 9.34 14.97
CA ARG A 572 -28.88 9.45 13.56
C ARG A 572 -30.38 9.67 13.34
N VAL A 573 -31.21 8.96 14.09
CA VAL A 573 -32.67 9.12 14.03
C VAL A 573 -33.08 10.52 14.49
N PHE A 574 -32.54 11.03 15.60
CA PHE A 574 -32.83 12.40 16.04
C PHE A 574 -32.34 13.46 15.05
N GLU A 575 -31.16 13.29 14.44
CA GLU A 575 -30.68 14.17 13.37
C GLU A 575 -31.65 14.20 12.19
N TRP A 576 -32.12 13.02 11.75
CA TRP A 576 -33.08 12.90 10.66
C TRP A 576 -34.40 13.57 10.99
N LEU A 577 -34.97 13.29 12.18
CA LEU A 577 -36.22 13.91 12.64
C LEU A 577 -36.09 15.43 12.81
N ASN A 578 -34.91 15.93 13.19
CA ASN A 578 -34.64 17.37 13.26
C ASN A 578 -34.72 18.02 11.87
N SER A 579 -34.25 17.32 10.82
CA SER A 579 -34.33 17.79 9.42
C SER A 579 -35.76 17.89 8.88
N CYS A 580 -36.70 17.10 9.42
CA CYS A 580 -38.13 17.14 9.09
C CYS A 580 -38.85 18.34 9.73
N LYS A 581 -38.37 19.57 9.47
CA LYS A 581 -38.82 20.80 10.13
C LYS A 581 -40.34 21.08 10.07
N SER A 582 -41.08 20.45 9.16
CA SER A 582 -42.49 20.76 8.85
C SER A 582 -43.54 19.76 9.37
N THR A 583 -43.17 18.67 10.05
CA THR A 583 -44.12 17.62 10.45
C THR A 583 -44.58 17.79 11.91
N LYS A 584 -45.76 18.39 12.13
CA LYS A 584 -46.36 18.54 13.48
C LYS A 584 -46.46 17.20 14.22
N ASP A 585 -46.71 16.12 13.48
CA ASP A 585 -46.85 14.77 14.02
C ASP A 585 -45.57 14.26 14.71
N VAL A 586 -44.39 14.59 14.17
CA VAL A 586 -43.09 14.19 14.76
C VAL A 586 -42.88 14.87 16.11
N SER A 587 -43.06 16.19 16.18
CA SER A 587 -42.87 16.93 17.42
C SER A 587 -43.92 16.57 18.48
N GLN A 588 -45.16 16.26 18.07
CA GLN A 588 -46.18 15.79 19.00
C GLN A 588 -45.85 14.39 19.55
N PHE A 589 -45.44 13.48 18.67
CA PHE A 589 -45.05 12.12 19.07
C PHE A 589 -43.88 12.12 20.07
N LEU A 590 -42.82 12.87 19.78
CA LEU A 590 -41.64 12.95 20.65
C LEU A 590 -41.95 13.62 21.99
N LYS A 591 -42.89 14.57 22.06
CA LYS A 591 -43.35 15.17 23.33
C LYS A 591 -43.91 14.13 24.30
N GLU A 592 -44.58 13.11 23.76
CA GLU A 592 -45.32 12.11 24.53
C GLU A 592 -44.51 10.83 24.79
N THR A 593 -43.37 10.65 24.11
CA THR A 593 -42.59 9.41 24.12
C THR A 593 -41.30 9.53 24.92
N ASP A 594 -41.06 8.56 25.81
CA ASP A 594 -39.78 8.40 26.51
C ASP A 594 -38.75 7.83 25.53
N CYS A 595 -37.96 8.71 24.90
CA CYS A 595 -37.11 8.36 23.76
C CYS A 595 -35.63 8.76 23.90
N VAL A 596 -35.27 9.53 24.94
CA VAL A 596 -33.90 10.00 25.16
C VAL A 596 -33.25 9.17 26.27
N LEU A 597 -32.22 8.39 25.93
CA LEU A 597 -31.52 7.53 26.87
C LEU A 597 -30.69 8.36 27.88
N VAL A 598 -30.96 8.19 29.18
CA VAL A 598 -30.14 8.75 30.26
C VAL A 598 -29.33 7.63 30.90
N GLU A 599 -28.05 7.52 30.54
CA GLU A 599 -27.21 6.40 30.98
C GLU A 599 -27.00 6.32 32.48
N SER A 600 -26.88 7.48 33.16
CA SER A 600 -26.72 7.53 34.62
C SER A 600 -27.92 6.93 35.36
N GLU A 601 -29.09 6.92 34.73
CA GLU A 601 -30.34 6.43 35.30
C GLU A 601 -30.82 5.11 34.65
N GLY A 602 -30.13 4.63 33.61
CA GLY A 602 -30.48 3.40 32.89
C GLY A 602 -31.88 3.39 32.26
N ARG A 603 -32.46 4.56 31.97
CA ARG A 603 -33.84 4.70 31.48
C ARG A 603 -33.96 5.71 30.34
N PHE A 604 -35.06 5.61 29.61
CA PHE A 604 -35.44 6.62 28.62
C PHE A 604 -36.31 7.71 29.26
N CYS A 605 -36.10 8.95 28.84
CA CYS A 605 -36.80 10.14 29.31
C CYS A 605 -37.40 10.90 28.14
N ARG A 606 -38.37 11.78 28.42
CA ARG A 606 -38.99 12.66 27.41
C ARG A 606 -38.08 13.84 27.09
N PRO A 607 -38.12 14.38 25.86
CA PRO A 607 -37.42 15.62 25.52
C PRO A 607 -37.70 16.77 26.49
N LYS A 608 -38.95 16.97 26.93
CA LYS A 608 -39.32 18.01 27.93
C LYS A 608 -38.51 17.93 29.24
N GLN A 609 -37.97 16.76 29.57
CA GLN A 609 -37.14 16.61 30.77
C GLN A 609 -35.71 17.14 30.60
N PHE A 610 -35.36 17.66 29.43
CA PHE A 610 -34.03 18.20 29.16
C PHE A 610 -34.05 19.73 29.04
N TRP A 611 -32.94 20.37 29.45
CA TRP A 611 -32.63 21.74 29.04
C TRP A 611 -31.41 21.75 28.12
N VAL A 612 -31.37 22.69 27.18
CA VAL A 612 -30.44 22.63 26.05
C VAL A 612 -29.06 23.22 26.37
N ASN A 613 -29.02 24.45 26.89
CA ASN A 613 -27.77 25.19 27.04
C ASN A 613 -27.38 25.31 28.51
N LYS A 614 -26.14 24.89 28.83
CA LYS A 614 -25.56 25.05 30.16
C LYS A 614 -25.14 26.50 30.41
N ARG A 615 -25.51 27.06 31.57
CA ARG A 615 -25.03 28.37 32.06
C ARG A 615 -24.14 28.22 33.28
N TYR A 616 -23.37 29.28 33.56
CA TYR A 616 -22.63 29.41 34.81
C TYR A 616 -23.62 29.55 35.97
N GLY A 617 -23.59 28.63 36.93
CA GLY A 617 -24.54 28.60 38.06
C GLY A 617 -25.70 27.61 37.92
N ASP A 618 -25.79 26.84 36.82
CA ASP A 618 -26.77 25.76 36.70
C ASP A 618 -26.58 24.72 37.82
N ILE A 619 -27.69 24.20 38.37
CA ILE A 619 -27.69 23.26 39.49
C ILE A 619 -28.06 21.86 39.00
N ASP A 620 -27.71 20.84 39.77
CA ASP A 620 -28.06 19.46 39.42
C ASP A 620 -29.53 19.15 39.75
N LEU A 621 -30.37 19.04 38.72
CA LEU A 621 -31.80 18.76 38.83
C LEU A 621 -32.17 17.27 38.75
N ARG A 622 -31.18 16.36 38.80
CA ARG A 622 -31.44 14.92 38.71
C ARG A 622 -32.29 14.41 39.89
N PRO A 623 -33.24 13.48 39.66
CA PRO A 623 -33.51 12.75 38.41
C PRO A 623 -34.66 13.38 37.59
N TYR A 624 -35.07 14.61 37.92
CA TYR A 624 -36.26 15.25 37.36
C TYR A 624 -35.99 15.92 36.01
N ARG A 625 -34.85 16.59 35.89
CA ARG A 625 -34.39 17.22 34.65
C ARG A 625 -32.92 16.90 34.37
N PHE A 626 -32.53 16.95 33.10
CA PHE A 626 -31.19 16.60 32.62
C PHE A 626 -30.66 17.63 31.63
N LEU A 627 -29.36 17.90 31.65
CA LEU A 627 -28.72 18.71 30.60
C LEU A 627 -28.67 17.88 29.31
N LEU A 628 -29.03 18.49 28.18
CA LEU A 628 -28.85 17.87 26.87
C LEU A 628 -27.36 17.53 26.67
N PRO A 629 -27.01 16.26 26.42
CA PRO A 629 -25.64 15.86 26.16
C PRO A 629 -25.01 16.66 25.00
N SER A 630 -23.72 16.98 25.10
CA SER A 630 -23.04 17.85 24.13
C SER A 630 -22.97 17.25 22.73
N ASP A 631 -22.96 15.92 22.62
CA ASP A 631 -23.06 15.16 21.37
C ASP A 631 -24.43 15.31 20.69
N MET A 632 -25.49 15.69 21.42
CA MET A 632 -26.82 15.97 20.88
C MET A 632 -27.08 17.47 20.61
N SER A 633 -26.05 18.31 20.67
CA SER A 633 -26.19 19.77 20.42
C SER A 633 -26.75 20.09 19.02
N SER A 634 -26.46 19.25 18.02
CA SER A 634 -26.96 19.37 16.64
C SER A 634 -28.49 19.23 16.53
N VAL A 635 -29.13 18.59 17.51
CA VAL A 635 -30.58 18.35 17.56
C VAL A 635 -31.29 19.22 18.60
N SER A 636 -30.62 20.22 19.16
CA SER A 636 -31.18 21.18 20.12
C SER A 636 -32.52 21.80 19.69
N ASP A 637 -32.65 22.18 18.42
CA ASP A 637 -33.89 22.73 17.85
C ASP A 637 -35.07 21.75 17.94
N LEU A 638 -34.83 20.46 17.71
CA LEU A 638 -35.85 19.42 17.86
C LEU A 638 -36.33 19.32 19.32
N PHE A 639 -35.41 19.37 20.27
CA PHE A 639 -35.72 19.31 21.70
C PHE A 639 -36.56 20.52 22.14
N LEU A 640 -36.19 21.74 21.73
CA LEU A 640 -36.99 22.94 21.97
C LEU A 640 -38.41 22.81 21.38
N ARG A 641 -38.54 22.33 20.14
CA ARG A 641 -39.84 22.03 19.52
C ARG A 641 -40.65 20.98 20.28
N CYS A 642 -39.97 20.06 20.96
CA CYS A 642 -40.56 19.02 21.81
C CYS A 642 -40.77 19.44 23.27
N GLY A 643 -40.65 20.74 23.59
CA GLY A 643 -40.97 21.29 24.90
C GLY A 643 -39.83 21.30 25.92
N SER A 644 -38.59 21.04 25.50
CA SER A 644 -37.40 21.29 26.33
C SER A 644 -37.20 22.78 26.57
N CYS A 645 -36.71 23.15 27.75
CA CYS A 645 -36.35 24.54 28.03
C CYS A 645 -34.98 24.87 27.40
N GLN A 646 -34.79 26.12 26.96
CA GLN A 646 -33.50 26.54 26.42
C GLN A 646 -32.42 26.63 27.51
N TYR A 647 -32.82 27.03 28.72
CA TYR A 647 -31.96 27.25 29.87
C TYR A 647 -32.66 26.80 31.16
N GLN A 648 -31.92 26.73 32.27
CA GLN A 648 -32.49 26.52 33.60
C GLN A 648 -33.10 27.82 34.16
N ASP A 649 -34.29 28.18 33.67
CA ASP A 649 -35.04 29.35 34.13
C ASP A 649 -35.91 29.07 35.36
N ASP A 650 -36.44 30.13 35.97
CA ASP A 650 -37.28 30.05 37.17
C ASP A 650 -38.52 29.18 36.95
N GLN A 651 -39.06 29.16 35.73
CA GLN A 651 -40.19 28.33 35.36
C GLN A 651 -39.83 26.84 35.42
N LEU A 652 -38.69 26.42 34.84
CA LEU A 652 -38.22 25.03 34.93
C LEU A 652 -37.99 24.61 36.38
N LEU A 653 -37.40 25.49 37.19
CA LEU A 653 -37.17 25.25 38.62
C LEU A 653 -38.47 25.04 39.39
N GLN A 654 -39.48 25.87 39.14
CA GLN A 654 -40.82 25.74 39.72
C GLN A 654 -41.55 24.46 39.25
N GLU A 655 -41.36 24.04 37.98
CA GLU A 655 -41.89 22.77 37.50
C GLU A 655 -41.29 21.59 38.28
N VAL A 656 -39.98 21.60 38.53
CA VAL A 656 -39.30 20.56 39.32
C VAL A 656 -39.82 20.53 40.75
N LEU A 657 -39.97 21.68 41.41
CA LEU A 657 -40.57 21.75 42.75
C LEU A 657 -42.00 21.18 42.78
N SER A 658 -42.80 21.48 41.76
CA SER A 658 -44.16 20.97 41.62
C SER A 658 -44.19 19.44 41.44
N GLU A 659 -43.23 18.89 40.68
CA GLU A 659 -43.09 17.45 40.45
C GLU A 659 -42.60 16.71 41.70
N VAL A 660 -41.64 17.28 42.43
CA VAL A 660 -41.22 16.78 43.76
C VAL A 660 -42.42 16.77 44.71
N LYS A 661 -43.14 17.90 44.83
CA LYS A 661 -44.33 18.01 45.69
C LYS A 661 -45.33 16.90 45.37
N LYS A 662 -45.68 16.73 44.09
CA LYS A 662 -46.61 15.70 43.64
C LYS A 662 -46.16 14.29 44.03
N ASN A 663 -44.88 13.95 43.86
CA ASN A 663 -44.36 12.62 44.18
C ASN A 663 -44.40 12.29 45.68
N HIS A 664 -44.21 13.31 46.53
CA HIS A 664 -44.29 13.16 47.98
C HIS A 664 -45.74 13.12 48.48
N GLU A 665 -46.66 13.86 47.84
CA GLU A 665 -48.10 13.78 48.11
C GLU A 665 -48.70 12.41 47.73
N THR A 666 -48.14 11.74 46.71
CA THR A 666 -48.58 10.38 46.31
C THR A 666 -47.97 9.25 47.15
N GLY A 667 -47.09 9.54 48.12
CA GLY A 667 -46.56 8.57 49.09
C GLY A 667 -45.54 7.55 48.55
N THR A 668 -44.93 7.79 47.39
CA THR A 668 -44.12 6.80 46.65
C THR A 668 -42.60 6.90 46.88
N VAL A 669 -42.13 7.71 47.82
CA VAL A 669 -40.70 8.09 47.90
C VAL A 669 -39.95 7.29 48.98
N SER A 670 -38.80 6.72 48.61
CA SER A 670 -37.91 6.02 49.54
C SER A 670 -37.19 6.98 50.50
N LYS A 671 -36.63 6.46 51.60
CA LYS A 671 -35.85 7.26 52.57
C LYS A 671 -34.64 7.98 51.94
N SER A 672 -33.97 7.35 50.99
CA SER A 672 -32.87 7.95 50.23
C SER A 672 -33.37 9.01 49.24
N GLY A 673 -34.51 8.74 48.57
CA GLY A 673 -35.19 9.70 47.70
C GLY A 673 -35.61 10.96 48.45
N TYR A 674 -36.13 10.82 49.67
CA TYR A 674 -36.53 11.95 50.51
C TYR A 674 -35.35 12.88 50.83
N THR A 675 -34.23 12.32 51.28
CA THR A 675 -33.03 13.12 51.59
C THR A 675 -32.51 13.87 50.36
N ARG A 676 -32.50 13.21 49.19
CA ARG A 676 -32.07 13.83 47.93
C ARG A 676 -33.02 14.96 47.53
N ASP A 677 -34.32 14.70 47.50
CA ASP A 677 -35.33 15.66 47.08
C ASP A 677 -35.36 16.86 48.03
N MET A 678 -35.19 16.65 49.35
CA MET A 678 -35.08 17.73 50.34
C MET A 678 -33.88 18.64 50.08
N ARG A 679 -32.71 18.08 49.75
CA ARG A 679 -31.53 18.86 49.37
C ARG A 679 -31.79 19.65 48.09
N LEU A 680 -32.39 19.01 47.09
CA LEU A 680 -32.72 19.63 45.82
C LEU A 680 -33.69 20.81 46.01
N VAL A 681 -34.77 20.63 46.78
CA VAL A 681 -35.73 21.70 47.10
C VAL A 681 -35.04 22.88 47.76
N LYS A 682 -34.15 22.65 48.74
CA LYS A 682 -33.40 23.74 49.39
C LYS A 682 -32.54 24.52 48.41
N VAL A 683 -31.82 23.84 47.51
CA VAL A 683 -30.97 24.49 46.50
C VAL A 683 -31.83 25.29 45.52
N ILE A 684 -32.94 24.72 45.03
CA ILE A 684 -33.84 25.43 44.11
C ILE A 684 -34.43 26.68 44.78
N LEU A 685 -34.91 26.58 46.02
CA LEU A 685 -35.46 27.74 46.75
C LEU A 685 -34.41 28.80 47.02
N TYR A 686 -33.15 28.42 47.27
CA TYR A 686 -32.05 29.37 47.38
C TYR A 686 -31.83 30.14 46.07
N VAL A 687 -31.78 29.44 44.93
CA VAL A 687 -31.63 30.07 43.61
C VAL A 687 -32.81 30.99 43.28
N LEU A 688 -34.05 30.57 43.56
CA LEU A 688 -35.24 31.38 43.33
C LEU A 688 -35.32 32.60 44.29
N LYS A 689 -34.73 32.52 45.48
CA LYS A 689 -34.69 33.62 46.46
C LYS A 689 -33.74 34.75 46.04
N GLU A 690 -32.65 34.45 45.33
CA GLU A 690 -31.72 35.47 44.81
C GLU A 690 -32.32 36.34 43.69
N ASN A 691 -33.48 35.95 43.12
CA ASN A 691 -34.22 36.75 42.12
C ASN A 691 -35.25 37.73 42.72
N GLU A 692 -35.37 37.85 44.06
CA GLU A 692 -36.06 39.01 44.64
C GLU A 692 -35.18 40.27 44.39
N GLU A 693 -35.63 41.20 43.56
CA GLU A 693 -34.93 42.47 43.28
C GLU A 693 -34.41 43.10 44.59
N ILE A 694 -33.08 43.11 44.75
CA ILE A 694 -32.43 43.84 45.83
C ILE A 694 -32.59 45.32 45.51
N VAL A 695 -33.59 45.96 46.12
CA VAL A 695 -33.77 47.41 46.04
C VAL A 695 -32.71 48.06 46.93
N PHE A 696 -31.70 48.64 46.30
CA PHE A 696 -30.67 49.41 47.00
C PHE A 696 -31.25 50.75 47.48
N VAL A 697 -30.88 51.14 48.70
CA VAL A 697 -31.22 52.46 49.23
C VAL A 697 -30.38 53.50 48.48
N HIS A 698 -31.02 54.59 48.05
CA HIS A 698 -30.34 55.68 47.33
C HIS A 698 -29.18 56.26 48.16
N THR A 699 -28.07 56.62 47.52
CA THR A 699 -26.80 57.01 48.17
C THR A 699 -26.88 58.27 49.04
N GLU A 700 -27.93 59.08 48.88
CA GLU A 700 -28.18 60.28 49.68
C GLU A 700 -28.89 60.00 51.00
N ILE A 701 -29.42 58.80 51.20
CA ILE A 701 -30.06 58.39 52.46
C ILE A 701 -29.00 57.69 53.31
N ASP A 702 -28.71 58.22 54.50
CA ASP A 702 -27.75 57.61 55.41
C ASP A 702 -28.26 56.27 55.98
N ALA A 703 -27.31 55.41 56.35
CA ALA A 703 -27.59 54.05 56.77
C ALA A 703 -28.45 53.94 58.05
N ASP A 704 -28.43 54.94 58.95
CA ASP A 704 -29.25 54.92 60.16
C ASP A 704 -30.70 55.27 59.83
N THR A 705 -30.90 56.30 59.00
CA THR A 705 -32.22 56.68 58.49
C THR A 705 -32.88 55.56 57.70
N ALA A 706 -32.12 54.89 56.83
CA ALA A 706 -32.61 53.75 56.05
C ALA A 706 -33.16 52.61 56.93
N VAL A 707 -32.40 52.25 57.98
CA VAL A 707 -32.79 51.17 58.92
C VAL A 707 -34.03 51.56 59.72
N ARG A 708 -34.14 52.82 60.17
CA ARG A 708 -35.32 53.31 60.90
C ARG A 708 -36.60 53.32 60.06
N LEU A 709 -36.48 53.52 58.76
CA LEU A 709 -37.59 53.48 57.80
C LEU A 709 -37.97 52.06 57.35
N GLY A 710 -37.35 51.03 57.93
CA GLY A 710 -37.69 49.62 57.70
C GLY A 710 -36.82 48.92 56.65
N ALA A 711 -35.74 49.54 56.17
CA ALA A 711 -34.78 48.84 55.30
C ALA A 711 -33.97 47.82 56.12
N VAL A 712 -33.97 46.56 55.67
CA VAL A 712 -33.26 45.47 56.35
C VAL A 712 -31.83 45.39 55.82
N LYS A 713 -30.84 45.34 56.73
CA LYS A 713 -29.44 45.15 56.34
C LYS A 713 -29.28 43.77 55.69
N MET A 714 -28.44 43.67 54.66
CA MET A 714 -28.25 42.44 53.88
C MET A 714 -27.89 41.22 54.75
N LYS A 715 -27.07 41.42 55.78
CA LYS A 715 -26.69 40.40 56.77
C LYS A 715 -27.88 39.87 57.58
N ASP A 716 -28.84 40.73 57.93
CA ASP A 716 -29.97 40.37 58.78
C ASP A 716 -31.08 39.68 57.93
N ARG A 717 -31.17 40.03 56.63
CA ARG A 717 -32.03 39.35 55.64
C ARG A 717 -31.54 37.93 55.30
N ALA A 718 -30.24 37.65 55.45
CA ALA A 718 -29.67 36.31 55.28
C ALA A 718 -29.95 35.38 56.48
N LEU A 719 -30.08 35.93 57.69
CA LEU A 719 -30.19 35.18 58.95
C LEU A 719 -31.64 34.86 59.36
N THR A 720 -32.61 35.64 58.92
CA THR A 720 -34.05 35.50 59.27
C THR A 720 -34.69 34.16 58.87
N GLY A 721 -34.06 33.37 57.99
CA GLY A 721 -34.56 32.04 57.58
C GLY A 721 -33.99 30.85 58.36
N ILE A 722 -33.04 31.07 59.27
CA ILE A 722 -32.29 30.00 59.96
C ILE A 722 -32.79 29.79 61.40
N GLU A 723 -33.43 30.79 62.01
CA GLU A 723 -33.80 30.78 63.43
C GLU A 723 -34.99 29.85 63.78
N ASN A 724 -35.72 29.31 62.78
CA ASN A 724 -36.87 28.41 63.00
C ASN A 724 -36.58 26.93 62.69
N LEU A 725 -35.31 26.53 62.56
CA LEU A 725 -34.94 25.13 62.28
C LEU A 725 -34.19 24.52 63.47
N ASP A 726 -34.90 24.27 64.58
CA ASP A 726 -34.42 23.32 65.59
C ASP A 726 -34.57 21.89 65.05
N PHE A 727 -33.47 21.31 64.55
CA PHE A 727 -33.38 19.90 64.19
C PHE A 727 -32.22 19.27 64.95
N GLY A 728 -32.52 18.69 66.10
CA GLY A 728 -31.59 17.82 66.81
C GLY A 728 -31.24 16.56 65.97
N TYR A 729 -30.09 16.57 65.30
CA TYR A 729 -29.43 15.36 64.78
C TYR A 729 -27.91 15.50 64.70
N GLY A 730 -27.21 14.60 65.40
CA GLY A 730 -25.80 14.24 65.21
C GLY A 730 -25.59 12.80 65.70
N GLN A 731 -24.76 12.00 65.02
CA GLN A 731 -24.34 10.68 65.54
C GLN A 731 -23.42 10.90 66.75
N HIS A 732 -23.68 10.19 67.85
CA HIS A 732 -22.91 10.24 69.09
C HIS A 732 -22.15 8.92 69.29
N GLU A 733 -20.84 9.02 69.54
CA GLU A 733 -19.98 7.97 70.07
C GLU A 733 -19.34 8.55 71.33
N GLU A 734 -19.31 7.81 72.44
CA GLU A 734 -18.68 8.30 73.66
C GLU A 734 -17.16 8.46 73.43
N LEU A 735 -16.59 9.53 73.96
CA LEU A 735 -15.17 9.87 73.74
C LEU A 735 -14.23 8.72 74.16
N THR A 736 -14.62 7.97 75.18
CA THR A 736 -13.93 6.78 75.68
C THR A 736 -13.91 5.64 74.66
N ASP A 737 -15.01 5.40 73.96
CA ASP A 737 -15.11 4.36 72.93
C ASP A 737 -14.31 4.75 71.69
N ARG A 738 -14.38 6.03 71.31
CA ARG A 738 -13.61 6.56 70.20
C ARG A 738 -12.10 6.47 70.44
N LEU A 739 -11.65 6.80 71.67
CA LEU A 739 -10.25 6.67 72.07
C LEU A 739 -9.81 5.20 72.16
N HIS A 740 -10.68 4.32 72.67
CA HIS A 740 -10.41 2.88 72.72
C HIS A 740 -10.19 2.28 71.32
N ASN A 741 -11.06 2.63 70.37
CA ASN A 741 -10.98 2.14 68.99
C ASN A 741 -9.75 2.70 68.26
N LEU A 742 -9.42 3.98 68.45
CA LEU A 742 -8.20 4.58 67.89
C LEU A 742 -6.92 3.90 68.41
N LEU A 743 -6.81 3.65 69.72
CA LEU A 743 -5.65 2.98 70.31
C LEU A 743 -5.52 1.52 69.87
N LYS A 744 -6.64 0.82 69.71
CA LYS A 744 -6.67 -0.60 69.34
C LYS A 744 -6.35 -0.83 67.86
N ASP A 745 -6.91 0.02 66.98
CA ASP A 745 -6.91 -0.23 65.54
C ASP A 745 -5.83 0.56 64.79
N SER A 746 -5.34 1.67 65.35
CA SER A 746 -4.36 2.54 64.68
C SER A 746 -2.93 2.39 65.21
N TYR A 747 -2.74 1.83 66.42
CA TYR A 747 -1.43 1.70 67.08
C TYR A 747 -1.06 0.23 67.34
N THR A 748 -1.13 -0.59 66.29
CA THR A 748 -1.08 -2.07 66.41
C THR A 748 0.32 -2.65 66.64
N ASP A 749 1.39 -1.88 66.46
CA ASP A 749 2.78 -2.39 66.47
C ASP A 749 3.58 -2.05 67.74
N GLY A 750 2.93 -1.49 68.77
CA GLY A 750 3.50 -1.24 70.10
C GLY A 750 4.61 -0.17 70.17
N PHE A 751 5.17 0.25 69.03
CA PHE A 751 6.22 1.25 68.91
C PHE A 751 5.74 2.57 68.28
N SER A 752 4.54 2.60 67.72
CA SER A 752 3.93 3.80 67.12
C SER A 752 3.66 4.90 68.16
N VAL A 753 3.19 4.54 69.37
CA VAL A 753 2.94 5.53 70.45
C VAL A 753 4.23 6.17 70.98
N PRO A 754 5.30 5.44 71.32
CA PRO A 754 6.58 6.06 71.71
C PRO A 754 7.20 6.92 70.61
N LYS A 755 7.06 6.54 69.32
CA LYS A 755 7.58 7.33 68.20
C LYS A 755 6.85 8.66 68.04
N GLU A 756 5.53 8.66 68.13
CA GLU A 756 4.73 9.89 68.08
C GLU A 756 5.02 10.81 69.28
N LEU A 757 5.26 10.23 70.46
CA LEU A 757 5.67 10.98 71.66
C LEU A 757 7.05 11.63 71.50
N ILE A 758 8.02 10.90 70.95
CA ILE A 758 9.36 11.43 70.62
C ILE A 758 9.24 12.53 69.56
N GLN A 759 8.44 12.30 68.52
CA GLN A 759 8.25 13.26 67.42
C GLN A 759 7.56 14.54 67.89
N ASN A 760 6.55 14.43 68.76
CA ASN A 760 5.91 15.60 69.39
C ASN A 760 6.86 16.35 70.36
N ALA A 761 7.77 15.64 71.03
CA ALA A 761 8.78 16.27 71.89
C ALA A 761 9.83 17.02 71.04
N ASP A 762 10.25 16.45 69.92
CA ASP A 762 11.17 17.08 68.95
C ASP A 762 10.51 18.31 68.28
N ASP A 763 9.26 18.18 67.84
CA ASP A 763 8.48 19.26 67.23
C ASP A 763 8.17 20.41 68.20
N ALA A 764 8.05 20.10 69.50
CA ALA A 764 7.93 21.09 70.57
C ALA A 764 9.28 21.75 70.94
N GLY A 765 10.39 21.31 70.34
CA GLY A 765 11.73 21.82 70.60
C GLY A 765 12.26 21.46 71.97
N ALA A 766 11.86 20.31 72.52
CA ALA A 766 12.30 19.86 73.83
C ALA A 766 13.82 19.60 73.84
N THR A 767 14.57 20.46 74.51
CA THR A 767 15.96 20.20 74.92
C THR A 767 15.95 19.87 76.40
N GLU A 768 16.73 18.86 76.79
CA GLU A 768 16.79 18.22 78.12
C GLU A 768 16.40 19.09 79.33
#